data_AF-A0A4X1SZ38-F1
#
_entry.id   AF-A0A4X1SZ38-F1
#
_cell.length_a   1.000
_cell.length_b   1.000
_cell.length_c   1.000
_cell.angle_alpha   90.00
_cell.angle_beta   90.00
_cell.angle_gamma   90.00
#
_symmetry.space_group_name_H-M   'P 1'
#
loop_
_entity.id
_entity.type
_entity.pdbx_description
1 polymer ?
#
loop_
_entity_poly.entity_id
_entity_poly.type
_entity_poly.pdbx_seq_one_letter_code
_entity_poly.pdbx_strand_id
1 'polypeptide(L)'
;MLDFLAENNLCGQAILRIVSCGNAIIAELLRLSEFIPAVFRLKDRADQQKYGDIIFDFSYFKGPELWESKLEAKPELQDLDEEFRENNIEIVTRFYLAFQSVHKYIVDLNRYLDDLNEGVYIQQTLETVLLNEDGKQLLCEALYLYGVMLLVIDQKIEGEIRERMLVSYYRYSAARSSADSNMDDICKLLRSTGYSSQPGAKRPPNYPESYFQRVPVNETFISMVIGRLRSDDIYNQVSAYPLPEHRSTALANQAAMLYVILYFEPSILHTHQAKMREIVDKYFPDNWVISIYMGITVNLADAWEPYKAAKTALNNTLDLSNVKEQASRYATVSERVRVQVQQFLKEGYLREEMVLDNIPRLLNCLRDCNVAIRWLMLHTADSAYDPNNKRLRQIKDQILTDSKYNPKILFQLLLDTAQFEFILKEMFKQMLSEKQAKWEHYKKEGSERMTELADVFSGVKPLTRVEKNENLQAWFREISKQILSLNYDDSTAAGRKTVQLIQALEEVQEFHQLESNLQVCQFLADTRKFLHQMIRTINIKEEVLITMQIVGDLSFAWQLIDSFTSIMQESIRVNPSMVTKLRATFLKLASALDLPLLRINQANSPDLLSVSQYYSGELVSYVRKVLQIIPESMFTSLLKIIKLQTHDIIEVPTRLDKDKLRDYAQLAPRYEVAKLTHAISIFTEGILMMKTTLVGIIKIQDWQSMYQSTHIPIPKFTPVDESVTFIGRLCREILRITDPKMTCHIDQLNTWYDMKTHQEVTSSRLFSEIQTTLGTFGLNGLDRLLCFMIVKELQNFLSMFQKIILRDRTVQETLKTLMNAVSPLKSIVANSNKIYFSAIAKTQKIWTAYLEAIMKVGQMQILRQQIANELNYSCRFDSKHLAAALENLNKALLADIEAHYQDPSLPYPKEDNTLLYEITAYLEAAGIHNPLNKIYITTKRLPYFPVVNFLFLIAQLPKLQYNKNLGMVCRKAADPVDWPPLVLGLLTLLKQFHSRYTEQFLALIGQFIRSTVEQCTSQKMPEMPADVVGALLFLEDYVRYTKLPRRVAEAHVPNFIFDEFRTVL
;
A
#
# COMPACT_ATOMS: atom_id res chain seq x y z
N MET A 1 42.45 -18.38 15.76
CA MET A 1 41.54 -19.48 15.38
C MET A 1 40.93 -19.10 14.04
N LEU A 2 40.89 -20.01 13.07
CA LEU A 2 40.17 -19.78 11.82
C LEU A 2 38.71 -19.44 12.15
N ASP A 3 38.17 -18.43 11.46
CA ASP A 3 36.76 -18.04 11.55
C ASP A 3 35.88 -19.27 11.26
N PHE A 4 35.01 -19.65 12.20
CA PHE A 4 34.21 -20.87 12.09
C PHE A 4 33.21 -20.76 10.94
N LEU A 5 32.78 -19.54 10.63
CA LEU A 5 31.82 -19.24 9.56
C LEU A 5 32.50 -18.91 8.24
N ALA A 6 33.83 -19.01 8.13
CA ALA A 6 34.52 -18.78 6.88
C ALA A 6 34.05 -19.77 5.78
N GLU A 7 34.02 -19.32 4.53
CA GLU A 7 33.53 -20.11 3.39
C GLU A 7 34.30 -21.43 3.19
N ASN A 8 35.55 -21.49 3.65
CA ASN A 8 36.40 -22.67 3.58
C ASN A 8 36.14 -23.69 4.70
N ASN A 9 35.39 -23.33 5.74
CA ASN A 9 35.01 -24.25 6.82
C ASN A 9 33.66 -24.92 6.50
N LEU A 10 33.73 -26.06 5.82
CA LEU A 10 32.55 -26.83 5.41
C LEU A 10 31.65 -27.24 6.60
N CYS A 11 32.24 -27.51 7.76
CA CYS A 11 31.50 -27.87 8.97
C CYS A 11 30.62 -26.70 9.46
N GLY A 12 31.22 -25.51 9.61
CA GLY A 12 30.49 -24.31 10.02
C GLY A 12 29.44 -23.88 9.00
N GLN A 13 29.77 -23.97 7.70
CA GLN A 13 28.85 -23.66 6.61
C GLN A 13 27.66 -24.63 6.54
N ALA A 14 27.85 -25.92 6.81
CA ALA A 14 26.76 -26.90 6.82
C ALA A 14 25.72 -26.59 7.90
N ILE A 15 26.15 -26.39 9.15
CA ILE A 15 25.21 -26.05 10.23
C ILE A 15 24.59 -24.66 10.05
N LEU A 16 25.35 -23.68 9.55
CA LEU A 16 24.83 -22.34 9.23
C LEU A 16 23.70 -22.41 8.18
N ARG A 17 23.86 -23.23 7.14
CA ARG A 17 22.82 -23.47 6.12
C ARG A 17 21.57 -24.11 6.73
N ILE A 18 21.74 -25.11 7.60
CA ILE A 18 20.61 -25.73 8.31
C ILE A 18 19.86 -24.65 9.11
N VAL A 19 20.53 -23.89 9.98
CA VAL A 19 19.90 -22.83 10.78
C VAL A 19 19.24 -21.74 9.92
N SER A 20 19.88 -21.33 8.82
CA SER A 20 19.31 -20.42 7.82
C SER A 20 18.00 -20.96 7.23
N CYS A 21 18.00 -22.21 6.76
CA CYS A 21 16.79 -22.87 6.27
C CYS A 21 15.70 -22.94 7.34
N GLY A 22 16.06 -23.09 8.61
CA GLY A 22 15.09 -23.15 9.69
C GLY A 22 14.29 -21.86 9.86
N ASN A 23 14.96 -20.70 9.80
CA ASN A 23 14.28 -19.41 9.82
C ASN A 23 13.39 -19.20 8.58
N ALA A 24 13.84 -19.65 7.41
CA ALA A 24 13.05 -19.59 6.18
C ALA A 24 11.78 -20.45 6.25
N ILE A 25 11.88 -21.68 6.80
CA ILE A 25 10.75 -22.58 6.98
C ILE A 25 9.72 -21.98 7.94
N ILE A 26 10.14 -21.42 9.08
CA ILE A 26 9.22 -20.79 10.03
C ILE A 26 8.49 -19.61 9.38
N ALA A 27 9.20 -18.77 8.61
CA ALA A 27 8.58 -17.66 7.89
C ALA A 27 7.55 -18.14 6.86
N GLU A 28 7.84 -19.21 6.11
CA GLU A 28 6.90 -19.80 5.16
C GLU A 28 5.68 -20.43 5.86
N LEU A 29 5.88 -21.11 6.99
CA LEU A 29 4.77 -21.66 7.80
C LEU A 29 3.84 -20.57 8.32
N LEU A 30 4.41 -19.47 8.84
CA LEU A 30 3.63 -18.33 9.31
C LEU A 30 2.89 -17.67 8.15
N ARG A 31 3.55 -17.46 7.01
CA ARG A 31 2.94 -16.94 5.78
C ARG A 31 1.77 -17.81 5.34
N LEU A 32 1.98 -19.12 5.20
CA LEU A 32 0.94 -20.06 4.75
C LEU A 32 -0.24 -20.14 5.72
N SER A 33 -0.01 -19.95 7.03
CA SER A 33 -1.10 -19.99 8.01
C SER A 33 -2.20 -18.95 7.77
N GLU A 34 -1.88 -17.84 7.10
CA GLU A 34 -2.84 -16.79 6.72
C GLU A 34 -3.65 -17.14 5.47
N PHE A 35 -3.16 -18.09 4.66
CA PHE A 35 -3.76 -18.50 3.38
C PHE A 35 -4.42 -19.88 3.43
N ILE A 36 -4.74 -20.40 4.63
CA ILE A 36 -5.50 -21.65 4.78
C ILE A 36 -6.89 -21.47 4.13
N PRO A 37 -7.24 -22.21 3.06
CA PRO A 37 -8.54 -22.06 2.41
C PRO A 37 -9.67 -22.49 3.36
N ALA A 38 -10.73 -21.68 3.43
CA ALA A 38 -11.83 -21.89 4.39
C ALA A 38 -12.51 -23.25 4.24
N VAL A 39 -12.57 -23.78 3.01
CA VAL A 39 -13.17 -25.08 2.68
C VAL A 39 -12.52 -26.25 3.44
N PHE A 40 -11.22 -26.19 3.77
CA PHE A 40 -10.56 -27.24 4.55
C PHE A 40 -10.93 -27.22 6.04
N ARG A 41 -11.46 -26.09 6.54
CA ARG A 41 -11.92 -25.96 7.92
C ARG A 41 -13.26 -26.65 8.15
N LEU A 42 -14.11 -26.75 7.12
CA LEU A 42 -15.46 -27.33 7.19
C LEU A 42 -16.27 -26.82 8.40
N LYS A 43 -16.18 -25.52 8.72
CA LYS A 43 -16.88 -24.93 9.88
C LYS A 43 -18.36 -24.66 9.58
N ASP A 44 -18.69 -24.30 8.34
CA ASP A 44 -20.05 -23.98 7.94
C ASP A 44 -20.81 -25.22 7.50
N ARG A 45 -22.10 -25.29 7.88
CA ARG A 45 -22.98 -26.42 7.53
C ARG A 45 -23.15 -26.58 6.01
N ALA A 46 -23.05 -25.49 5.26
CA ALA A 46 -23.07 -25.48 3.80
C ALA A 46 -21.81 -26.13 3.21
N ASP A 47 -20.62 -25.82 3.74
CA ASP A 47 -19.36 -26.40 3.30
C ASP A 47 -19.27 -27.89 3.67
N GLN A 48 -19.78 -28.27 4.84
CA GLN A 48 -19.88 -29.68 5.25
C GLN A 48 -20.79 -30.48 4.31
N GLN A 49 -21.94 -29.92 3.92
CA GLN A 49 -22.87 -30.57 2.99
C GLN A 49 -22.32 -30.64 1.57
N LYS A 50 -21.56 -29.64 1.13
CA LYS A 50 -21.03 -29.56 -0.23
C LYS A 50 -19.74 -30.37 -0.39
N TYR A 51 -18.75 -30.17 0.47
CA TYR A 51 -17.40 -30.70 0.31
C TYR A 51 -17.05 -31.86 1.27
N GLY A 52 -17.93 -32.19 2.22
CA GLY A 52 -17.66 -33.23 3.23
C GLY A 52 -17.47 -34.64 2.64
N ASP A 53 -18.04 -34.90 1.47
CA ASP A 53 -17.90 -36.20 0.78
C ASP A 53 -16.62 -36.30 -0.07
N ILE A 54 -15.86 -35.21 -0.27
CA ILE A 54 -14.62 -35.19 -1.10
C ILE A 54 -13.35 -34.84 -0.31
N ILE A 55 -13.49 -34.14 0.83
CA ILE A 55 -12.38 -33.76 1.71
C ILE A 55 -12.25 -34.79 2.83
N PHE A 56 -11.20 -35.59 2.81
CA PHE A 56 -10.95 -36.65 3.79
C PHE A 56 -9.77 -36.32 4.70
N ASP A 57 -9.80 -36.81 5.94
CA ASP A 57 -8.65 -36.79 6.87
C ASP A 57 -7.85 -38.11 6.77
N PHE A 58 -6.94 -38.36 7.72
CA PHE A 58 -6.11 -39.57 7.71
C PHE A 58 -6.90 -40.90 7.85
N SER A 59 -8.22 -40.86 8.12
CA SER A 59 -9.07 -42.04 8.01
C SER A 59 -9.14 -42.60 6.58
N TYR A 60 -8.87 -41.79 5.56
CA TYR A 60 -8.76 -42.21 4.16
C TYR A 60 -7.78 -43.38 3.98
N PHE A 61 -6.60 -43.28 4.61
CA PHE A 61 -5.54 -44.30 4.48
C PHE A 61 -5.91 -45.66 5.09
N LYS A 62 -7.00 -45.76 5.87
CA LYS A 62 -7.48 -47.05 6.41
C LYS A 62 -8.25 -47.89 5.39
N GLY A 63 -8.72 -47.28 4.30
CA GLY A 63 -9.44 -47.98 3.23
C GLY A 63 -9.64 -47.10 2.00
N PRO A 64 -8.57 -46.76 1.25
CA PRO A 64 -8.65 -45.86 0.10
C PRO A 64 -9.67 -46.30 -0.95
N GLU A 65 -9.71 -47.60 -1.27
CA GLU A 65 -10.62 -48.19 -2.26
C GLU A 65 -12.11 -47.93 -1.95
N LEU A 66 -12.48 -47.93 -0.66
CA LEU A 66 -13.87 -47.68 -0.24
C LEU A 66 -14.28 -46.22 -0.47
N TRP A 67 -13.35 -45.28 -0.32
CA TRP A 67 -13.60 -43.86 -0.50
C TRP A 67 -13.62 -43.50 -1.98
N GLU A 68 -12.66 -44.00 -2.77
CA GLU A 68 -12.62 -43.78 -4.21
C GLU A 68 -13.83 -44.41 -4.92
N SER A 69 -14.24 -45.64 -4.54
CA SER A 69 -15.43 -46.28 -5.12
C SER A 69 -16.72 -45.47 -4.85
N LYS A 70 -16.83 -44.80 -3.69
CA LYS A 70 -17.97 -43.91 -3.39
C LYS A 70 -18.00 -42.66 -4.26
N LEU A 71 -16.83 -42.11 -4.58
CA LEU A 71 -16.70 -40.97 -5.48
C LEU A 71 -17.02 -41.38 -6.92
N GLU A 72 -16.47 -42.51 -7.37
CA GLU A 72 -16.72 -43.05 -8.71
C GLU A 72 -18.18 -43.44 -8.96
N ALA A 73 -18.91 -43.83 -7.91
CA ALA A 73 -20.32 -44.21 -8.02
C ALA A 73 -21.25 -43.02 -8.33
N LYS A 74 -20.82 -41.76 -8.15
CA LYS A 74 -21.64 -40.56 -8.33
C LYS A 74 -20.95 -39.53 -9.23
N PRO A 75 -21.41 -39.33 -10.48
CA PRO A 75 -20.84 -38.34 -11.40
C PRO A 75 -20.78 -36.91 -10.82
N GLU A 76 -21.81 -36.51 -10.06
CA GLU A 76 -21.87 -35.20 -9.41
C GLU A 76 -20.72 -34.96 -8.41
N LEU A 77 -20.23 -36.02 -7.73
CA LEU A 77 -19.09 -35.92 -6.82
C LEU A 77 -17.76 -35.90 -7.57
N GLN A 78 -17.67 -36.54 -8.75
CA GLN A 78 -16.48 -36.50 -9.59
C GLN A 78 -16.27 -35.10 -10.16
N ASP A 79 -17.31 -34.50 -10.74
CA ASP A 79 -17.26 -33.13 -11.26
C ASP A 79 -16.86 -32.13 -10.15
N LEU A 80 -17.40 -32.34 -8.94
CA LEU A 80 -17.08 -31.50 -7.79
C LEU A 80 -15.65 -31.70 -7.27
N ASP A 81 -15.13 -32.93 -7.24
CA ASP A 81 -13.74 -33.23 -6.84
C ASP A 81 -12.73 -32.67 -7.87
N GLU A 82 -13.07 -32.69 -9.17
CA GLU A 82 -12.26 -32.08 -10.22
C GLU A 82 -12.26 -30.55 -10.13
N GLU A 83 -13.42 -29.91 -9.96
CA GLU A 83 -13.53 -28.46 -9.71
C GLU A 83 -12.76 -28.07 -8.44
N PHE A 84 -12.86 -28.86 -7.37
CA PHE A 84 -12.16 -28.60 -6.12
C PHE A 84 -10.64 -28.71 -6.30
N ARG A 85 -10.17 -29.71 -7.04
CA ARG A 85 -8.75 -29.91 -7.36
C ARG A 85 -8.21 -28.74 -8.16
N GLU A 86 -8.85 -28.34 -9.25
CA GLU A 86 -8.38 -27.23 -10.09
C GLU A 86 -8.22 -25.93 -9.30
N ASN A 87 -9.14 -25.66 -8.38
CA ASN A 87 -9.12 -24.45 -7.56
C ASN A 87 -8.09 -24.47 -6.41
N ASN A 88 -7.72 -25.64 -5.89
CA ASN A 88 -6.94 -25.74 -4.64
C ASN A 88 -5.58 -26.46 -4.77
N ILE A 89 -5.27 -27.11 -5.90
CA ILE A 89 -4.05 -27.93 -6.02
C ILE A 89 -2.76 -27.12 -5.82
N GLU A 90 -2.69 -25.88 -6.29
CA GLU A 90 -1.50 -25.03 -6.14
C GLU A 90 -1.20 -24.72 -4.67
N ILE A 91 -2.23 -24.29 -3.92
CA ILE A 91 -2.07 -23.95 -2.50
C ILE A 91 -1.79 -25.22 -1.68
N VAL A 92 -2.47 -26.33 -1.95
CA VAL A 92 -2.25 -27.62 -1.29
C VAL A 92 -0.82 -28.13 -1.54
N THR A 93 -0.31 -28.01 -2.77
CA THR A 93 1.08 -28.35 -3.10
C THR A 93 2.07 -27.51 -2.30
N ARG A 94 1.80 -26.21 -2.15
CA ARG A 94 2.65 -25.31 -1.38
C ARG A 94 2.68 -25.68 0.12
N PHE A 95 1.53 -26.03 0.71
CA PHE A 95 1.48 -26.57 2.08
C PHE A 95 2.29 -27.87 2.21
N TYR A 96 2.15 -28.81 1.27
CA TYR A 96 2.93 -30.05 1.29
C TYR A 96 4.45 -29.78 1.22
N LEU A 97 4.91 -28.88 0.36
CA LEU A 97 6.34 -28.54 0.26
C LEU A 97 6.88 -27.91 1.56
N ALA A 98 6.10 -27.07 2.23
CA ALA A 98 6.47 -26.52 3.54
C ALA A 98 6.58 -27.63 4.60
N PHE A 99 5.61 -28.54 4.64
CA PHE A 99 5.60 -29.71 5.51
C PHE A 99 6.77 -30.67 5.26
N GLN A 100 7.06 -30.94 3.99
CA GLN A 100 8.22 -31.71 3.56
C GLN A 100 9.52 -31.04 4.01
N SER A 101 9.61 -29.71 3.92
CA SER A 101 10.79 -28.95 4.35
C SER A 101 11.06 -29.08 5.85
N VAL A 102 10.01 -29.15 6.68
CA VAL A 102 10.14 -29.40 8.13
C VAL A 102 10.70 -30.79 8.41
N HIS A 103 10.22 -31.82 7.72
CA HIS A 103 10.76 -33.17 7.84
C HIS A 103 12.21 -33.24 7.33
N LYS A 104 12.50 -32.63 6.19
CA LYS A 104 13.85 -32.57 5.61
C LYS A 104 14.82 -31.87 6.56
N TYR A 105 14.42 -30.79 7.21
CA TYR A 105 15.25 -30.06 8.17
C TYR A 105 15.83 -30.97 9.27
N ILE A 106 14.98 -31.79 9.88
CA ILE A 106 15.41 -32.68 10.97
C ILE A 106 16.24 -33.86 10.47
N VAL A 107 15.95 -34.36 9.27
CA VAL A 107 16.77 -35.39 8.60
C VAL A 107 18.16 -34.85 8.29
N ASP A 108 18.26 -33.63 7.75
CA ASP A 108 19.54 -32.98 7.44
C ASP A 108 20.33 -32.66 8.73
N LEU A 109 19.66 -32.28 9.82
CA LEU A 109 20.31 -32.08 11.12
C LEU A 109 20.86 -33.39 11.70
N ASN A 110 20.06 -34.46 11.68
CA ASN A 110 20.53 -35.78 12.15
C ASN A 110 21.70 -36.27 11.31
N ARG A 111 21.64 -36.12 9.98
CA ARG A 111 22.74 -36.44 9.09
C ARG A 111 24.00 -35.63 9.40
N TYR A 112 23.87 -34.34 9.67
CA TYR A 112 25.01 -33.51 10.07
C TYR A 112 25.65 -34.00 11.39
N LEU A 113 24.86 -34.45 12.35
CA LEU A 113 25.35 -35.04 13.59
C LEU A 113 26.05 -36.38 13.35
N ASP A 114 25.51 -37.21 12.45
CA ASP A 114 26.14 -38.47 12.04
C ASP A 114 27.47 -38.22 11.33
N ASP A 115 27.53 -37.25 10.40
CA ASP A 115 28.76 -36.84 9.71
C ASP A 115 29.85 -36.35 10.70
N LEU A 116 29.46 -35.67 11.79
CA LEU A 116 30.38 -35.27 12.88
C LEU A 116 30.89 -36.46 13.68
N ASN A 117 30.05 -37.48 13.90
CA ASN A 117 30.44 -38.70 14.63
C ASN A 117 31.31 -39.62 13.77
N GLU A 118 31.05 -39.69 12.47
CA GLU A 118 31.84 -40.46 11.49
C GLU A 118 33.16 -39.78 11.10
N GLY A 119 33.37 -38.52 11.52
CA GLY A 119 34.59 -37.78 11.27
C GLY A 119 34.72 -37.27 9.82
N VAL A 120 33.59 -37.06 9.13
CA VAL A 120 33.54 -36.51 7.76
C VAL A 120 34.18 -35.12 7.71
N TYR A 121 33.96 -34.32 8.75
CA TYR A 121 34.59 -33.02 8.93
C TYR A 121 35.93 -33.20 9.65
N ILE A 122 37.02 -33.22 8.87
CA ILE A 122 38.40 -33.39 9.38
C ILE A 122 38.66 -32.42 10.55
N GLN A 123 39.11 -32.97 11.70
CA GLN A 123 39.42 -32.22 12.93
C GLN A 123 38.21 -31.53 13.61
N GLN A 124 36.98 -31.81 13.20
CA GLN A 124 35.77 -31.31 13.86
C GLN A 124 34.96 -32.48 14.42
N THR A 125 34.56 -32.35 15.67
CA THR A 125 33.66 -33.27 16.39
C THR A 125 32.57 -32.44 17.04
N LEU A 126 31.52 -33.10 17.54
CA LEU A 126 30.48 -32.39 18.28
C LEU A 126 31.03 -31.56 19.46
N GLU A 127 32.03 -32.09 20.16
CA GLU A 127 32.70 -31.40 21.28
C GLU A 127 33.47 -30.16 20.82
N THR A 128 34.24 -30.24 19.73
CA THR A 128 35.03 -29.09 19.25
C THR A 128 34.13 -27.98 18.72
N VAL A 129 33.01 -28.33 18.09
CA VAL A 129 32.01 -27.35 17.62
C VAL A 129 31.34 -26.65 18.80
N LEU A 130 31.02 -27.36 19.88
CA LEU A 130 30.44 -26.78 21.09
C LEU A 130 31.43 -25.94 21.94
N LEU A 131 32.74 -26.08 21.71
CA LEU A 131 33.75 -25.20 22.30
C LEU A 131 33.95 -23.90 21.51
N ASN A 132 33.49 -23.85 20.26
CA ASN A 132 33.53 -22.65 19.44
C ASN A 132 32.34 -21.71 19.76
N GLU A 133 32.58 -20.39 19.80
CA GLU A 133 31.54 -19.40 20.12
C GLU A 133 30.37 -19.40 19.13
N ASP A 134 30.64 -19.49 17.82
CA ASP A 134 29.61 -19.53 16.79
C ASP A 134 28.98 -20.93 16.69
N GLY A 135 29.81 -21.97 16.78
CA GLY A 135 29.38 -23.36 16.73
C GLY A 135 28.36 -23.71 17.82
N LYS A 136 28.60 -23.31 19.08
CA LYS A 136 27.66 -23.54 20.18
C LYS A 136 26.34 -22.81 19.99
N GLN A 137 26.35 -21.59 19.44
CA GLN A 137 25.12 -20.85 19.13
C GLN A 137 24.31 -21.57 18.06
N LEU A 138 24.94 -21.93 16.93
CA LEU A 138 24.26 -22.57 15.81
C LEU A 138 23.69 -23.95 16.17
N LEU A 139 24.40 -24.75 16.96
CA LEU A 139 23.89 -26.03 17.43
C LEU A 139 22.67 -25.88 18.37
N CYS A 140 22.69 -24.90 19.27
CA CYS A 140 21.54 -24.61 20.13
C CYS A 140 20.35 -24.10 19.30
N GLU A 141 20.60 -23.17 18.37
CA GLU A 141 19.60 -22.61 17.46
C GLU A 141 18.98 -23.69 16.58
N ALA A 142 19.75 -24.65 16.06
CA ALA A 142 19.24 -25.70 15.19
C ALA A 142 18.17 -26.57 15.86
N LEU A 143 18.44 -27.04 17.08
CA LEU A 143 17.48 -27.85 17.84
C LEU A 143 16.25 -27.02 18.27
N TYR A 144 16.49 -25.77 18.69
CA TYR A 144 15.42 -24.85 19.06
C TYR A 144 14.48 -24.53 17.88
N LEU A 145 15.02 -24.20 16.71
CA LEU A 145 14.22 -23.86 15.52
C LEU A 145 13.34 -25.03 15.09
N TYR A 146 13.83 -26.27 15.15
CA TYR A 146 13.00 -27.45 14.89
C TYR A 146 11.82 -27.52 15.87
N GLY A 147 12.07 -27.38 17.17
CA GLY A 147 11.02 -27.35 18.18
C GLY A 147 10.01 -26.20 17.97
N VAL A 148 10.47 -25.02 17.55
CA VAL A 148 9.60 -23.89 17.20
C VAL A 148 8.75 -24.21 15.98
N MET A 149 9.29 -24.84 14.92
CA MET A 149 8.49 -25.26 13.77
C MET A 149 7.33 -26.15 14.19
N LEU A 150 7.59 -27.16 15.02
CA LEU A 150 6.54 -28.07 15.50
C LEU A 150 5.45 -27.31 16.26
N LEU A 151 5.84 -26.44 17.20
CA LEU A 151 4.89 -25.63 17.98
C LEU A 151 4.09 -24.65 17.10
N VAL A 152 4.74 -23.99 16.14
CA VAL A 152 4.09 -23.04 15.23
C VAL A 152 3.07 -23.75 14.35
N ILE A 153 3.42 -24.93 13.81
CA ILE A 153 2.50 -25.74 13.01
C ILE A 153 1.25 -26.07 13.82
N ASP A 154 1.38 -26.60 15.03
CA ASP A 154 0.24 -26.98 15.87
C ASP A 154 -0.60 -25.76 16.32
N GLN A 155 0.05 -24.63 16.57
CA GLN A 155 -0.64 -23.40 17.00
C GLN A 155 -1.41 -22.73 15.87
N LYS A 156 -0.86 -22.72 14.65
CA LYS A 156 -1.37 -21.94 13.51
C LYS A 156 -2.16 -22.78 12.51
N ILE A 157 -1.90 -24.09 12.41
CA ILE A 157 -2.54 -24.99 11.46
C ILE A 157 -3.14 -26.18 12.24
N GLU A 158 -4.45 -26.14 12.46
CA GLU A 158 -5.17 -27.17 13.24
C GLU A 158 -4.90 -28.58 12.69
N GLY A 159 -4.85 -29.59 13.58
CA GLY A 159 -4.52 -30.98 13.21
C GLY A 159 -5.36 -31.55 12.07
N GLU A 160 -6.69 -31.40 12.15
CA GLU A 160 -7.60 -31.89 11.11
C GLU A 160 -7.35 -31.23 9.74
N ILE A 161 -7.01 -29.93 9.73
CA ILE A 161 -6.74 -29.18 8.50
C ILE A 161 -5.48 -29.73 7.83
N ARG A 162 -4.42 -29.99 8.62
CA ARG A 162 -3.16 -30.58 8.11
C ARG A 162 -3.41 -31.95 7.49
N GLU A 163 -4.15 -32.81 8.19
CA GLU A 163 -4.49 -34.13 7.70
C GLU A 163 -5.27 -34.07 6.39
N ARG A 164 -6.28 -33.20 6.31
CA ARG A 164 -7.09 -33.00 5.09
C ARG A 164 -6.26 -32.50 3.92
N MET A 165 -5.38 -31.53 4.14
CA MET A 165 -4.50 -31.00 3.08
C MET A 165 -3.53 -32.07 2.56
N LEU A 166 -2.93 -32.86 3.46
CA LEU A 166 -2.02 -33.94 3.09
C LEU A 166 -2.72 -35.04 2.30
N VAL A 167 -3.95 -35.40 2.69
CA VAL A 167 -4.75 -36.41 1.96
C VAL A 167 -5.20 -35.88 0.60
N SER A 168 -5.67 -34.62 0.51
CA SER A 168 -5.98 -33.99 -0.77
C SER A 168 -4.76 -33.94 -1.68
N TYR A 169 -3.58 -33.58 -1.16
CA TYR A 169 -2.34 -33.62 -1.93
C TYR A 169 -2.03 -35.03 -2.44
N TYR A 170 -2.13 -36.04 -1.57
CA TYR A 170 -1.91 -37.44 -1.92
C TYR A 170 -2.86 -37.90 -3.04
N ARG A 171 -4.17 -37.68 -2.89
CA ARG A 171 -5.20 -38.06 -3.87
C ARG A 171 -4.97 -37.41 -5.23
N TYR A 172 -4.71 -36.10 -5.24
CA TYR A 172 -4.57 -35.35 -6.50
C TYR A 172 -3.20 -35.49 -7.18
N SER A 173 -2.17 -35.90 -6.42
CA SER A 173 -0.81 -36.09 -6.91
C SER A 173 -0.49 -37.54 -7.25
N ALA A 174 -1.26 -38.52 -6.78
CA ALA A 174 -1.11 -39.94 -7.13
C ALA A 174 -1.22 -40.21 -8.65
N ALA A 175 -1.77 -39.29 -9.44
CA ALA A 175 -1.73 -39.32 -10.91
C ALA A 175 -0.35 -38.98 -11.51
N ARG A 176 0.60 -38.47 -10.72
CA ARG A 176 1.99 -38.16 -11.09
C ARG A 176 2.96 -38.89 -10.17
N SER A 177 3.40 -40.07 -10.62
CA SER A 177 4.57 -40.83 -10.13
C SER A 177 4.49 -41.43 -8.73
N SER A 178 4.46 -42.76 -8.73
CA SER A 178 4.66 -43.71 -7.63
C SER A 178 6.06 -43.66 -6.98
N ALA A 179 6.56 -42.49 -6.54
CA ALA A 179 7.95 -42.34 -6.07
C ALA A 179 8.24 -41.32 -4.95
N ASP A 180 7.25 -40.77 -4.23
CA ASP A 180 7.54 -39.93 -3.06
C ASP A 180 7.70 -40.79 -1.78
N SER A 181 8.87 -41.41 -1.64
CA SER A 181 9.25 -42.31 -0.52
C SER A 181 9.14 -41.71 0.90
N ASN A 182 8.88 -40.41 1.04
CA ASN A 182 8.85 -39.70 2.32
C ASN A 182 7.44 -39.31 2.81
N MET A 183 6.37 -39.59 2.04
CA MET A 183 5.00 -39.18 2.41
C MET A 183 4.56 -39.78 3.75
N ASP A 184 4.87 -41.05 4.00
CA ASP A 184 4.47 -41.74 5.22
C ASP A 184 5.12 -41.12 6.46
N ASP A 185 6.39 -40.73 6.37
CA ASP A 185 7.12 -40.06 7.45
C ASP A 185 6.60 -38.64 7.71
N ILE A 186 6.26 -37.91 6.64
CA ILE A 186 5.63 -36.57 6.75
C ILE A 186 4.25 -36.69 7.42
N CYS A 187 3.42 -37.65 7.00
CA CYS A 187 2.13 -37.92 7.61
C CYS A 187 2.27 -38.36 9.08
N LYS A 188 3.27 -39.20 9.39
CA LYS A 188 3.57 -39.59 10.78
C LYS A 188 3.95 -38.36 11.62
N LEU A 189 4.82 -37.49 11.11
CA LEU A 189 5.22 -36.27 11.79
C LEU A 189 4.04 -35.32 12.00
N LEU A 190 3.15 -35.15 11.02
CA LEU A 190 2.11 -34.10 11.04
C LEU A 190 0.71 -34.58 11.46
N ARG A 191 0.58 -35.84 11.88
CA ARG A 191 -0.66 -36.37 12.45
C ARG A 191 -1.22 -35.48 13.55
N SER A 192 -2.54 -35.33 13.60
CA SER A 192 -3.21 -34.55 14.62
C SER A 192 -2.76 -34.95 16.02
N THR A 193 -2.34 -33.96 16.80
CA THR A 193 -1.94 -34.09 18.21
C THR A 193 -3.14 -33.95 19.15
N GLY A 194 -4.29 -33.53 18.64
CA GLY A 194 -5.45 -33.11 19.43
C GLY A 194 -5.30 -31.73 20.08
N TYR A 195 -4.18 -31.05 19.87
CA TYR A 195 -3.96 -29.69 20.38
C TYR A 195 -4.85 -28.69 19.63
N SER A 196 -5.38 -27.71 20.36
CA SER A 196 -6.15 -26.61 19.79
C SER A 196 -5.77 -25.30 20.48
N SER A 197 -5.55 -24.25 19.68
CA SER A 197 -5.22 -22.91 20.14
C SER A 197 -6.46 -22.08 20.54
N GLN A 198 -7.65 -22.68 20.52
CA GLN A 198 -8.89 -22.00 20.92
C GLN A 198 -8.95 -21.78 22.44
N PRO A 199 -9.45 -20.61 22.90
CA PRO A 199 -9.61 -20.34 24.33
C PRO A 199 -10.45 -21.41 25.03
N GLY A 200 -9.91 -22.00 26.11
CA GLY A 200 -10.58 -23.05 26.89
C GLY A 200 -10.44 -24.47 26.33
N ALA A 201 -9.69 -24.68 25.25
CA ALA A 201 -9.33 -26.02 24.80
C ALA A 201 -8.44 -26.72 25.85
N LYS A 202 -8.73 -28.00 26.12
CA LYS A 202 -7.91 -28.79 27.06
C LYS A 202 -6.65 -29.28 26.36
N ARG A 203 -5.51 -29.13 27.03
CA ARG A 203 -4.24 -29.70 26.59
C ARG A 203 -4.34 -31.23 26.49
N PRO A 204 -3.93 -31.84 25.35
CA PRO A 204 -3.90 -33.30 25.22
C PRO A 204 -2.91 -33.95 26.19
N PRO A 205 -3.13 -35.22 26.59
CA PRO A 205 -2.19 -35.96 27.41
C PRO A 205 -0.87 -36.14 26.64
N ASN A 206 0.26 -36.05 27.36
CA ASN A 206 1.62 -36.21 26.83
C ASN A 206 1.99 -35.25 25.67
N TYR A 207 1.31 -34.10 25.57
CA TYR A 207 1.66 -33.03 24.63
C TYR A 207 2.50 -31.97 25.35
N PRO A 208 3.57 -31.39 24.76
CA PRO A 208 4.06 -31.65 23.40
C PRO A 208 5.10 -32.79 23.31
N GLU A 209 5.46 -33.48 24.41
CA GLU A 209 6.57 -34.45 24.35
C GLU A 209 6.37 -35.59 23.33
N SER A 210 5.15 -36.11 23.21
CA SER A 210 4.83 -37.17 22.24
C SER A 210 4.92 -36.68 20.79
N TYR A 211 4.76 -35.38 20.56
CA TYR A 211 4.94 -34.78 19.25
C TYR A 211 6.43 -34.62 18.93
N PHE A 212 7.22 -34.15 19.90
CA PHE A 212 8.67 -33.97 19.77
C PHE A 212 9.41 -35.31 19.61
N GLN A 213 8.86 -36.40 20.14
CA GLN A 213 9.42 -37.75 20.02
C GLN A 213 9.16 -38.44 18.67
N ARG A 214 8.36 -37.86 17.76
CA ARG A 214 7.98 -38.53 16.50
C ARG A 214 9.17 -38.78 15.56
N VAL A 215 10.14 -37.89 15.57
CA VAL A 215 11.43 -38.04 14.89
C VAL A 215 12.53 -37.94 15.94
N PRO A 216 13.27 -39.04 16.23
CA PRO A 216 14.29 -39.01 17.26
C PRO A 216 15.50 -38.17 16.83
N VAL A 217 16.12 -37.54 17.81
CA VAL A 217 17.39 -36.82 17.69
C VAL A 217 18.38 -37.46 18.65
N ASN A 218 19.67 -37.43 18.32
CA ASN A 218 20.72 -38.00 19.14
C ASN A 218 20.66 -37.49 20.60
N GLU A 219 20.50 -38.42 21.56
CA GLU A 219 20.34 -38.09 22.99
C GLU A 219 21.57 -37.41 23.59
N THR A 220 22.77 -37.80 23.14
CA THR A 220 24.03 -37.17 23.57
C THR A 220 24.08 -35.71 23.14
N PHE A 221 23.68 -35.42 21.90
CA PHE A 221 23.57 -34.05 21.40
C PHE A 221 22.60 -33.21 22.23
N ILE A 222 21.40 -33.72 22.50
CA ILE A 222 20.39 -33.02 23.33
C ILE A 222 20.97 -32.71 24.73
N SER A 223 21.57 -33.71 25.39
CA SER A 223 22.15 -33.54 26.72
C SER A 223 23.30 -32.51 26.72
N MET A 224 24.15 -32.50 25.70
CA MET A 224 25.25 -31.54 25.58
C MET A 224 24.74 -30.12 25.35
N VAL A 225 23.73 -29.93 24.49
CA VAL A 225 23.08 -28.64 24.24
C VAL A 225 22.42 -28.11 25.52
N ILE A 226 21.65 -28.94 26.24
CA ILE A 226 21.06 -28.55 27.53
C ILE A 226 22.15 -28.21 28.55
N GLY A 227 23.26 -28.95 28.58
CA GLY A 227 24.41 -28.66 29.42
C GLY A 227 24.98 -27.27 29.15
N ARG A 228 25.25 -26.94 27.89
CA ARG A 228 25.79 -25.63 27.47
C ARG A 228 24.82 -24.49 27.73
N LEU A 229 23.53 -24.69 27.42
CA LEU A 229 22.48 -23.73 27.73
C LEU A 229 22.31 -23.52 29.24
N ARG A 230 22.76 -24.43 30.11
CA ARG A 230 22.74 -24.23 31.56
C ARG A 230 23.99 -23.55 32.08
N SER A 231 25.17 -23.90 31.58
CA SER A 231 26.44 -23.37 32.11
C SER A 231 26.80 -22.00 31.54
N ASP A 232 26.68 -21.82 30.23
CA ASP A 232 27.33 -20.73 29.49
C ASP A 232 26.35 -19.58 29.22
N ASP A 233 26.86 -18.37 28.94
CA ASP A 233 26.11 -17.27 28.28
C ASP A 233 26.47 -17.33 26.80
N ILE A 234 25.67 -18.02 25.99
CA ILE A 234 26.08 -18.39 24.63
C ILE A 234 26.17 -17.18 23.68
N TYR A 235 25.53 -16.07 24.04
CA TYR A 235 25.54 -14.82 23.27
C TYR A 235 26.37 -13.70 23.92
N ASN A 236 26.98 -13.96 25.07
CA ASN A 236 27.74 -12.97 25.85
C ASN A 236 26.93 -11.68 26.17
N GLN A 237 25.60 -11.79 26.28
CA GLN A 237 24.69 -10.65 26.46
C GLN A 237 24.72 -10.06 27.87
N VAL A 238 25.19 -10.80 28.87
CA VAL A 238 25.30 -10.30 30.25
C VAL A 238 26.23 -9.09 30.32
N SER A 239 27.24 -9.00 29.45
CA SER A 239 28.13 -7.83 29.36
C SER A 239 27.38 -6.52 29.03
N ALA A 240 26.31 -6.59 28.25
CA ALA A 240 25.46 -5.46 27.91
C ALA A 240 24.53 -5.05 29.07
N TYR A 241 24.36 -5.89 30.10
CA TYR A 241 23.48 -5.71 31.26
C TYR A 241 24.26 -5.84 32.58
N PRO A 242 24.96 -4.79 33.03
CA PRO A 242 25.84 -4.85 34.20
C PRO A 242 25.10 -4.99 35.54
N LEU A 243 23.80 -4.68 35.59
CA LEU A 243 23.00 -4.82 36.81
C LEU A 243 22.55 -6.28 36.98
N PRO A 244 22.82 -6.93 38.14
CA PRO A 244 22.46 -8.34 38.36
C PRO A 244 20.96 -8.62 38.18
N GLU A 245 20.14 -7.63 38.50
CA GLU A 245 18.69 -7.72 38.40
C GLU A 245 18.18 -7.79 36.95
N HIS A 246 19.01 -7.44 35.96
CA HIS A 246 18.66 -7.51 34.54
C HIS A 246 19.02 -8.86 33.91
N ARG A 247 19.59 -9.79 34.68
CA ARG A 247 20.09 -11.09 34.20
C ARG A 247 19.03 -11.88 33.46
N SER A 248 17.80 -11.93 33.98
CA SER A 248 16.70 -12.68 33.35
C SER A 248 16.30 -12.12 31.98
N THR A 249 16.46 -10.81 31.79
CA THR A 249 16.25 -10.16 30.48
C THR A 249 17.43 -10.41 29.55
N ALA A 250 18.66 -10.29 30.05
CA ALA A 250 19.88 -10.56 29.28
C ALA A 250 19.93 -11.99 28.74
N LEU A 251 19.39 -12.96 29.48
CA LEU A 251 19.37 -14.36 29.10
C LEU A 251 18.05 -14.79 28.47
N ALA A 252 17.15 -13.88 28.11
CA ALA A 252 15.78 -14.22 27.75
C ALA A 252 15.68 -15.06 26.46
N ASN A 253 16.53 -14.83 25.46
CA ASN A 253 16.56 -15.63 24.24
C ASN A 253 17.05 -17.06 24.52
N GLN A 254 18.09 -17.18 25.36
CA GLN A 254 18.60 -18.48 25.81
C GLN A 254 17.57 -19.23 26.68
N ALA A 255 16.82 -18.50 27.49
CA ALA A 255 15.72 -19.04 28.30
C ALA A 255 14.60 -19.60 27.41
N ALA A 256 14.22 -18.87 26.35
CA ALA A 256 13.24 -19.33 25.37
C ALA A 256 13.70 -20.60 24.63
N MET A 257 14.98 -20.65 24.23
CA MET A 257 15.57 -21.86 23.63
C MET A 257 15.51 -23.06 24.58
N LEU A 258 15.95 -22.86 25.82
CA LEU A 258 15.96 -23.91 26.82
C LEU A 258 14.54 -24.42 27.12
N TYR A 259 13.55 -23.54 27.20
CA TYR A 259 12.15 -23.93 27.36
C TYR A 259 11.68 -24.89 26.27
N VAL A 260 11.97 -24.60 24.99
CA VAL A 260 11.60 -25.46 23.86
C VAL A 260 12.40 -26.77 23.88
N ILE A 261 13.70 -26.70 24.16
CA ILE A 261 14.60 -27.85 24.09
C ILE A 261 14.31 -28.88 25.18
N LEU A 262 13.82 -28.45 26.35
CA LEU A 262 13.43 -29.36 27.44
C LEU A 262 12.34 -30.37 27.05
N TYR A 263 11.55 -30.11 25.99
CA TYR A 263 10.57 -31.07 25.48
C TYR A 263 11.18 -32.24 24.70
N PHE A 264 12.44 -32.13 24.25
CA PHE A 264 13.20 -33.27 23.71
C PHE A 264 13.73 -34.20 24.81
N GLU A 265 13.86 -33.72 26.06
CA GLU A 265 14.23 -34.53 27.23
C GLU A 265 13.21 -34.38 28.39
N PRO A 266 11.98 -34.91 28.26
CA PRO A 266 10.90 -34.71 29.25
C PRO A 266 11.21 -35.28 30.64
N SER A 267 12.17 -36.21 30.73
CA SER A 267 12.62 -36.79 32.00
C SER A 267 13.10 -35.70 32.97
N ILE A 268 13.71 -34.62 32.45
CA ILE A 268 14.16 -33.48 33.26
C ILE A 268 12.96 -32.77 33.90
N LEU A 269 11.91 -32.50 33.11
CA LEU A 269 10.69 -31.82 33.55
C LEU A 269 9.91 -32.62 34.61
N HIS A 270 9.90 -33.95 34.52
CA HIS A 270 9.17 -34.80 35.47
C HIS A 270 9.96 -35.16 36.74
N THR A 271 11.23 -35.55 36.59
CA THR A 271 11.96 -36.28 37.66
C THR A 271 13.16 -35.52 38.23
N HIS A 272 13.84 -34.69 37.44
CA HIS A 272 15.10 -34.06 37.86
C HIS A 272 14.90 -32.73 38.58
N GLN A 273 14.48 -32.78 39.85
CA GLN A 273 14.19 -31.59 40.66
C GLN A 273 15.37 -30.61 40.80
N ALA A 274 16.60 -31.13 41.00
CA ALA A 274 17.78 -30.28 41.18
C ALA A 274 18.13 -29.50 39.89
N LYS A 275 18.14 -30.18 38.73
CA LYS A 275 18.36 -29.54 37.42
C LYS A 275 17.29 -28.48 37.15
N MET A 276 16.01 -28.80 37.38
CA MET A 276 14.93 -27.83 37.15
C MET A 276 14.98 -26.63 38.09
N ARG A 277 15.37 -26.81 39.35
CA ARG A 277 15.57 -25.69 40.29
C ARG A 277 16.67 -24.74 39.79
N GLU A 278 17.81 -25.27 39.39
CA GLU A 278 18.91 -24.46 38.82
C GLU A 278 18.46 -23.69 37.57
N ILE A 279 17.71 -24.33 36.67
CA ILE A 279 17.17 -23.70 35.47
C ILE A 279 16.23 -22.53 35.83
N VAL A 280 15.27 -22.77 36.74
CA VAL A 280 14.30 -21.75 37.15
C VAL A 280 14.98 -20.60 37.87
N ASP A 281 15.89 -20.89 38.80
CA ASP A 281 16.60 -19.86 39.56
C ASP A 281 17.51 -19.01 38.64
N LYS A 282 18.10 -19.61 37.59
CA LYS A 282 18.94 -18.89 36.62
C LYS A 282 18.12 -18.03 35.66
N TYR A 283 17.10 -18.61 35.02
CA TYR A 283 16.39 -18.00 33.86
C TYR A 283 15.03 -17.39 34.20
N PHE A 284 14.30 -17.97 35.16
CA PHE A 284 12.91 -17.63 35.46
C PHE A 284 12.68 -17.20 36.94
N PRO A 285 13.56 -16.41 37.60
CA PRO A 285 13.33 -15.97 38.98
C PRO A 285 12.22 -14.91 39.08
N ASP A 286 12.06 -14.09 38.04
CA ASP A 286 11.11 -12.96 37.96
C ASP A 286 10.30 -12.94 36.65
N ASN A 287 10.61 -13.82 35.69
CA ASN A 287 9.99 -13.89 34.36
C ASN A 287 9.37 -15.28 34.13
N TRP A 288 8.06 -15.43 34.30
CA TRP A 288 7.34 -16.68 34.01
C TRP A 288 6.43 -16.60 32.78
N VAL A 289 6.23 -15.40 32.24
CA VAL A 289 5.65 -15.21 30.90
C VAL A 289 6.78 -14.90 29.94
N ILE A 290 6.99 -15.76 28.95
CA ILE A 290 8.09 -15.67 27.99
C ILE A 290 7.57 -15.55 26.56
N SER A 291 8.41 -15.04 25.66
CA SER A 291 8.16 -15.09 24.22
C SER A 291 9.08 -16.14 23.60
N ILE A 292 8.50 -17.14 22.94
CA ILE A 292 9.27 -18.25 22.36
C ILE A 292 9.81 -17.92 20.96
N TYR A 293 9.07 -17.17 20.14
CA TYR A 293 9.51 -16.75 18.80
C TYR A 293 8.59 -15.60 18.32
N MET A 294 9.17 -14.48 17.89
CA MET A 294 8.45 -13.32 17.30
C MET A 294 7.10 -13.01 17.98
N GLY A 295 7.11 -12.85 19.30
CA GLY A 295 5.93 -12.46 20.08
C GLY A 295 4.94 -13.56 20.44
N ILE A 296 5.19 -14.82 20.09
CA ILE A 296 4.38 -15.95 20.58
C ILE A 296 4.62 -16.09 22.09
N THR A 297 3.61 -15.77 22.90
CA THR A 297 3.70 -15.79 24.36
C THR A 297 3.36 -17.16 24.94
N VAL A 298 4.10 -17.53 25.99
CA VAL A 298 3.87 -18.74 26.77
C VAL A 298 3.95 -18.40 28.25
N ASN A 299 2.98 -18.88 29.02
CA ASN A 299 2.99 -18.80 30.47
C ASN A 299 3.46 -20.12 31.07
N LEU A 300 4.61 -20.11 31.72
CA LEU A 300 5.25 -21.30 32.29
C LEU A 300 4.37 -21.96 33.38
N ALA A 301 3.54 -21.18 34.08
CA ALA A 301 2.64 -21.71 35.09
C ALA A 301 1.59 -22.66 34.49
N ASP A 302 1.19 -22.44 33.24
CA ASP A 302 0.27 -23.31 32.50
C ASP A 302 1.03 -24.40 31.72
N ALA A 303 2.09 -24.00 31.02
CA ALA A 303 2.89 -24.91 30.20
C ALA A 303 3.59 -26.00 31.02
N TRP A 304 3.94 -25.74 32.29
CA TRP A 304 4.59 -26.72 33.16
C TRP A 304 3.71 -27.36 34.22
N GLU A 305 2.41 -27.06 34.23
CA GLU A 305 1.47 -27.64 35.21
C GLU A 305 1.48 -29.20 35.24
N PRO A 306 1.61 -29.93 34.11
CA PRO A 306 1.69 -31.40 34.11
C PRO A 306 3.01 -31.98 34.65
N TYR A 307 4.08 -31.17 34.73
CA TYR A 307 5.42 -31.64 35.01
C TYR A 307 5.82 -31.40 36.47
N LYS A 308 5.91 -32.47 37.26
CA LYS A 308 6.12 -32.39 38.72
C LYS A 308 7.39 -31.61 39.13
N ALA A 309 8.55 -31.90 38.53
CA ALA A 309 9.80 -31.22 38.90
C ALA A 309 9.81 -29.76 38.48
N ALA A 310 9.35 -29.46 37.26
CA ALA A 310 9.25 -28.09 36.75
C ALA A 310 8.25 -27.23 37.54
N LYS A 311 7.05 -27.75 37.81
CA LYS A 311 6.04 -27.10 38.65
C LYS A 311 6.57 -26.81 40.06
N THR A 312 7.29 -27.76 40.66
CA THR A 312 7.86 -27.59 42.00
C THR A 312 8.95 -26.51 42.01
N ALA A 313 9.79 -26.45 40.99
CA ALA A 313 10.81 -25.41 40.86
C ALA A 313 10.19 -24.01 40.68
N LEU A 314 9.12 -23.90 39.90
CA LEU A 314 8.47 -22.62 39.59
C LEU A 314 7.62 -22.06 40.75
N ASN A 315 7.29 -22.86 41.77
CA ASN A 315 6.46 -22.41 42.89
C ASN A 315 7.06 -21.22 43.65
N ASN A 316 8.39 -21.13 43.77
CA ASN A 316 9.05 -20.00 44.43
C ASN A 316 8.91 -18.71 43.61
N THR A 317 9.02 -18.79 42.29
CA THR A 317 8.81 -17.67 41.37
C THR A 317 7.37 -17.16 41.44
N LEU A 318 6.39 -18.07 41.48
CA LEU A 318 4.96 -17.76 41.49
C LEU A 318 4.40 -17.51 42.90
N ASP A 319 5.26 -17.40 43.91
CA ASP A 319 4.82 -17.05 45.25
C ASP A 319 4.23 -15.63 45.27
N LEU A 320 3.12 -15.43 45.98
CA LEU A 320 2.40 -14.16 45.99
C LEU A 320 3.26 -13.01 46.54
N SER A 321 4.20 -13.27 47.45
CA SER A 321 5.11 -12.23 47.93
C SER A 321 6.10 -11.80 46.86
N ASN A 322 6.66 -12.77 46.11
CA ASN A 322 7.58 -12.48 45.01
C ASN A 322 6.87 -11.75 43.86
N VAL A 323 5.69 -12.20 43.45
CA VAL A 323 4.89 -11.54 42.40
C VAL A 323 4.61 -10.08 42.77
N LYS A 324 4.23 -9.82 44.03
CA LYS A 324 4.00 -8.47 44.55
C LYS A 324 5.26 -7.62 44.58
N GLU A 325 6.38 -8.20 45.01
CA GLU A 325 7.68 -7.53 45.03
C GLU A 325 8.10 -7.09 43.62
N GLN A 326 8.06 -8.01 42.64
CA GLN A 326 8.43 -7.70 41.26
C GLN A 326 7.48 -6.67 40.64
N ALA A 327 6.17 -6.83 40.81
CA ALA A 327 5.20 -5.87 40.28
C ALA A 327 5.39 -4.45 40.87
N SER A 328 5.61 -4.35 42.18
CA SER A 328 5.86 -3.06 42.87
C SER A 328 7.19 -2.43 42.45
N ARG A 329 8.21 -3.26 42.21
CA ARG A 329 9.51 -2.83 41.70
C ARG A 329 9.38 -2.23 40.31
N TYR A 330 8.73 -2.92 39.37
CA TYR A 330 8.55 -2.40 38.01
C TYR A 330 7.64 -1.16 37.96
N ALA A 331 6.69 -0.99 38.89
CA ALA A 331 5.95 0.26 39.03
C ALA A 331 6.87 1.45 39.37
N THR A 332 7.78 1.23 40.33
CA THR A 332 8.70 2.27 40.82
C THR A 332 9.76 2.61 39.78
N VAL A 333 10.32 1.60 39.10
CA VAL A 333 11.26 1.79 38.00
C VAL A 333 10.59 2.54 36.86
N SER A 334 9.38 2.12 36.44
CA SER A 334 8.64 2.75 35.33
C SER A 334 8.38 4.24 35.57
N GLU A 335 7.98 4.61 36.79
CA GLU A 335 7.74 6.02 37.12
C GLU A 335 9.03 6.85 37.12
N ARG A 336 10.13 6.31 37.66
CA ARG A 336 11.44 6.96 37.64
C ARG A 336 11.93 7.20 36.21
N VAL A 337 11.94 6.15 35.38
CA VAL A 337 12.50 6.24 34.02
C VAL A 337 11.63 7.10 33.11
N ARG A 338 10.31 7.08 33.28
CA ARG A 338 9.38 7.94 32.54
C ARG A 338 9.74 9.42 32.71
N VAL A 339 10.01 9.86 33.94
CA VAL A 339 10.42 11.25 34.22
C VAL A 339 11.79 11.57 33.61
N GLN A 340 12.75 10.64 33.72
CA GLN A 340 14.09 10.82 33.18
C GLN A 340 14.11 10.93 31.65
N VAL A 341 13.43 10.02 30.95
CA VAL A 341 13.35 10.03 29.48
C VAL A 341 12.66 11.30 29.00
N GLN A 342 11.56 11.72 29.65
CA GLN A 342 10.89 12.98 29.31
C GLN A 342 11.78 14.20 29.51
N GLN A 343 12.67 14.20 30.51
CA GLN A 343 13.66 15.25 30.70
C GLN A 343 14.71 15.24 29.59
N PHE A 344 15.21 14.07 29.19
CA PHE A 344 16.18 13.93 28.10
C PHE A 344 15.61 14.33 26.75
N LEU A 345 14.33 14.07 26.50
CA LEU A 345 13.63 14.46 25.28
C LEU A 345 13.24 15.93 25.21
N LYS A 346 13.53 16.74 26.25
CA LYS A 346 13.32 18.20 26.16
C LYS A 346 14.26 18.79 25.11
N GLU A 347 13.71 19.69 24.29
CA GLU A 347 14.43 20.33 23.20
C GLU A 347 15.72 21.00 23.70
N GLY A 348 16.82 20.75 23.00
CA GLY A 348 18.13 21.32 23.31
C GLY A 348 18.88 20.69 24.50
N TYR A 349 18.36 19.64 25.14
CA TYR A 349 19.05 18.93 26.23
C TYR A 349 20.11 17.95 25.71
N LEU A 350 19.73 17.07 24.78
CA LEU A 350 20.65 16.11 24.14
C LEU A 350 21.54 16.84 23.12
N ARG A 351 22.69 17.34 23.59
CA ARG A 351 23.76 17.91 22.76
C ARG A 351 24.94 16.94 22.73
N GLU A 352 25.77 17.02 21.68
CA GLU A 352 26.93 16.15 21.47
C GLU A 352 27.82 16.06 22.73
N GLU A 353 28.17 17.19 23.32
CA GLU A 353 28.99 17.26 24.55
C GLU A 353 28.34 16.58 25.75
N MET A 354 27.03 16.82 25.96
CA MET A 354 26.28 16.22 27.08
C MET A 354 26.22 14.70 26.95
N VAL A 355 26.02 14.19 25.72
CA VAL A 355 25.98 12.75 25.45
C VAL A 355 27.31 12.10 25.75
N LEU A 356 28.42 12.68 25.27
CA LEU A 356 29.76 12.15 25.47
C LEU A 356 30.18 12.14 26.94
N ASP A 357 29.78 13.15 27.71
CA ASP A 357 30.10 13.24 29.13
C ASP A 357 29.23 12.31 30.01
N ASN A 358 28.08 11.83 29.50
CA ASN A 358 27.08 11.09 30.29
C ASN A 358 26.69 9.72 29.70
N ILE A 359 27.54 9.10 28.87
CA ILE A 359 27.26 7.79 28.23
C ILE A 359 26.74 6.73 29.22
N PRO A 360 27.39 6.48 30.38
CA PRO A 360 26.91 5.44 31.31
C PRO A 360 25.52 5.71 31.85
N ARG A 361 25.20 6.98 32.13
CA ARG A 361 23.89 7.40 32.65
C ARG A 361 22.79 7.21 31.60
N LEU A 362 23.06 7.57 30.34
CA LEU A 362 22.11 7.41 29.25
C LEU A 362 21.84 5.93 28.95
N LEU A 363 22.88 5.10 28.90
CA LEU A 363 22.75 3.66 28.68
C LEU A 363 22.01 2.95 29.82
N ASN A 364 22.27 3.32 31.08
CA ASN A 364 21.53 2.76 32.22
C ASN A 364 20.04 3.10 32.15
N CYS A 365 19.70 4.33 31.78
CA CYS A 365 18.30 4.73 31.57
C CYS A 365 17.64 3.89 30.46
N LEU A 366 18.32 3.69 29.31
CA LEU A 366 17.82 2.84 28.23
C LEU A 366 17.61 1.38 28.64
N ARG A 367 18.53 0.81 29.44
CA ARG A 367 18.39 -0.54 29.98
C ARG A 367 17.16 -0.66 30.87
N ASP A 368 17.03 0.22 31.85
CA ASP A 368 15.90 0.21 32.78
C ASP A 368 14.56 0.36 32.02
N CYS A 369 14.51 1.22 31.01
CA CYS A 369 13.32 1.39 30.17
C CYS A 369 12.95 0.10 29.44
N ASN A 370 13.88 -0.50 28.70
CA ASN A 370 13.59 -1.68 27.89
C ASN A 370 13.28 -2.91 28.75
N VAL A 371 13.97 -3.08 29.89
CA VAL A 371 13.68 -4.16 30.85
C VAL A 371 12.28 -3.99 31.45
N ALA A 372 11.90 -2.79 31.88
CA ALA A 372 10.58 -2.51 32.42
C ALA A 372 9.47 -2.70 31.37
N ILE A 373 9.67 -2.20 30.15
CA ILE A 373 8.74 -2.38 29.03
C ILE A 373 8.55 -3.87 28.74
N ARG A 374 9.64 -4.64 28.64
CA ARG A 374 9.58 -6.08 28.38
C ARG A 374 8.77 -6.81 29.44
N TRP A 375 9.09 -6.59 30.71
CA TRP A 375 8.41 -7.26 31.82
C TRP A 375 6.92 -6.92 31.85
N LEU A 376 6.56 -5.63 31.75
CA LEU A 376 5.17 -5.18 31.80
C LEU A 376 4.38 -5.66 30.59
N MET A 377 4.91 -5.59 29.37
CA MET A 377 4.18 -6.04 28.17
C MET A 377 3.91 -7.55 28.22
N LEU A 378 4.87 -8.36 28.65
CA LEU A 378 4.69 -9.82 28.74
C LEU A 378 3.70 -10.20 29.86
N HIS A 379 3.90 -9.68 31.08
CA HIS A 379 3.12 -10.11 32.25
C HIS A 379 1.71 -9.51 32.31
N THR A 380 1.39 -8.51 31.49
CA THR A 380 0.04 -7.93 31.37
C THR A 380 -0.70 -8.33 30.10
N ALA A 381 -0.06 -9.06 29.18
CA ALA A 381 -0.67 -9.51 27.95
C ALA A 381 -1.87 -10.44 28.19
N ASP A 382 -3.04 -10.12 27.61
CA ASP A 382 -4.23 -10.97 27.71
C ASP A 382 -4.02 -12.37 27.13
N SER A 383 -3.25 -12.48 26.04
CA SER A 383 -2.95 -13.75 25.36
C SER A 383 -2.16 -14.74 26.22
N ALA A 384 -1.47 -14.27 27.27
CA ALA A 384 -0.64 -15.12 28.13
C ALA A 384 -1.42 -15.80 29.27
N TYR A 385 -2.70 -15.47 29.46
CA TYR A 385 -3.49 -15.99 30.57
C TYR A 385 -4.78 -16.63 30.08
N ASP A 386 -4.98 -17.92 30.36
CA ASP A 386 -6.26 -18.58 30.10
C ASP A 386 -7.36 -17.99 31.00
N PRO A 387 -8.42 -17.39 30.45
CA PRO A 387 -9.53 -16.82 31.24
C PRO A 387 -10.26 -17.86 32.08
N ASN A 388 -10.15 -19.16 31.77
CA ASN A 388 -10.81 -20.22 32.53
C ASN A 388 -10.03 -20.59 33.82
N ASN A 389 -8.72 -20.34 33.87
CA ASN A 389 -7.89 -20.69 35.01
C ASN A 389 -7.95 -19.63 36.13
N LYS A 390 -8.58 -19.98 37.27
CA LYS A 390 -8.77 -19.06 38.41
C LYS A 390 -7.45 -18.58 39.03
N ARG A 391 -6.45 -19.47 39.16
CA ARG A 391 -5.15 -19.13 39.78
C ARG A 391 -4.38 -18.12 38.95
N LEU A 392 -4.34 -18.34 37.64
CA LEU A 392 -3.64 -17.45 36.71
C LEU A 392 -4.31 -16.07 36.62
N ARG A 393 -5.64 -16.01 36.68
CA ARG A 393 -6.37 -14.75 36.80
C ARG A 393 -6.03 -13.97 38.07
N GLN A 394 -6.00 -14.63 39.23
CA GLN A 394 -5.61 -13.97 40.49
C GLN A 394 -4.18 -13.41 40.42
N ILE A 395 -3.24 -14.16 39.85
CA ILE A 395 -1.86 -13.69 39.65
C ILE A 395 -1.86 -12.45 38.73
N LYS A 396 -2.59 -12.49 37.62
CA LYS A 396 -2.70 -11.35 36.70
C LYS A 396 -3.33 -10.12 37.36
N ASP A 397 -4.43 -10.27 38.08
CA ASP A 397 -5.12 -9.18 38.78
C ASP A 397 -4.20 -8.55 39.83
N GLN A 398 -3.41 -9.37 40.54
CA GLN A 398 -2.40 -8.89 41.47
C GLN A 398 -1.32 -8.07 40.77
N ILE A 399 -0.79 -8.55 39.64
CA ILE A 399 0.22 -7.84 38.83
C ILE A 399 -0.35 -6.49 38.38
N LEU A 400 -1.57 -6.46 37.83
CA LEU A 400 -2.20 -5.22 37.36
C LEU A 400 -2.37 -4.20 38.49
N THR A 401 -2.74 -4.67 39.68
CA THR A 401 -2.95 -3.83 40.87
C THR A 401 -1.62 -3.28 41.40
N ASP A 402 -0.65 -4.16 41.68
CA ASP A 402 0.62 -3.77 42.32
C ASP A 402 1.55 -3.01 41.38
N SER A 403 1.50 -3.31 40.08
CA SER A 403 2.24 -2.55 39.06
C SER A 403 1.63 -1.19 38.74
N LYS A 404 0.43 -0.89 39.27
CA LYS A 404 -0.39 0.29 38.93
C LYS A 404 -0.55 0.42 37.40
N TYR A 405 -0.84 -0.70 36.76
CA TYR A 405 -0.81 -0.80 35.31
C TYR A 405 -1.80 0.16 34.65
N ASN A 406 -1.30 0.92 33.69
CA ASN A 406 -2.12 1.72 32.79
C ASN A 406 -1.58 1.57 31.36
N PRO A 407 -2.37 1.02 30.43
CA PRO A 407 -1.90 0.73 29.08
C PRO A 407 -1.50 2.02 28.31
N LYS A 408 -2.13 3.17 28.60
CA LYS A 408 -1.74 4.46 28.00
C LYS A 408 -0.38 4.95 28.52
N ILE A 409 -0.08 4.73 29.79
CA ILE A 409 1.21 5.13 30.39
C ILE A 409 2.32 4.23 29.87
N LEU A 410 2.10 2.91 29.83
CA LEU A 410 3.06 1.97 29.24
C LEU A 410 3.34 2.29 27.77
N PHE A 411 2.28 2.57 27.00
CA PHE A 411 2.42 3.00 25.60
C PHE A 411 3.21 4.30 25.47
N GLN A 412 2.95 5.30 26.31
CA GLN A 412 3.72 6.55 26.33
C GLN A 412 5.19 6.31 26.65
N LEU A 413 5.49 5.42 27.62
CA LEU A 413 6.86 5.05 27.96
C LEU A 413 7.55 4.36 26.78
N LEU A 414 6.87 3.47 26.06
CA LEU A 414 7.39 2.84 24.83
C LEU A 414 7.71 3.88 23.76
N LEU A 415 6.79 4.81 23.50
CA LEU A 415 6.99 5.90 22.53
C LEU A 415 8.20 6.78 22.88
N ASP A 416 8.27 7.23 24.13
CA ASP A 416 9.35 8.10 24.59
C ASP A 416 10.69 7.36 24.59
N THR A 417 10.71 6.08 24.99
CA THR A 417 11.93 5.24 24.94
C THR A 417 12.40 5.03 23.51
N ALA A 418 11.50 4.69 22.59
CA ALA A 418 11.85 4.50 21.18
C ALA A 418 12.40 5.79 20.54
N GLN A 419 11.79 6.94 20.85
CA GLN A 419 12.28 8.24 20.40
C GLN A 419 13.66 8.57 20.97
N PHE A 420 13.87 8.33 22.26
CA PHE A 420 15.15 8.57 22.93
C PHE A 420 16.26 7.67 22.36
N GLU A 421 15.96 6.39 22.16
CA GLU A 421 16.88 5.43 21.53
C GLU A 421 17.23 5.84 20.10
N PHE A 422 16.24 6.25 19.30
CA PHE A 422 16.45 6.70 17.92
C PHE A 422 17.37 7.92 17.85
N ILE A 423 17.07 8.98 18.62
CA ILE A 423 17.90 10.19 18.65
C ILE A 423 19.33 9.85 19.05
N LEU A 424 19.50 9.06 20.12
CA LEU A 424 20.82 8.70 20.62
C LEU A 424 21.60 7.85 19.60
N LYS A 425 20.95 6.89 18.93
CA LYS A 425 21.57 6.07 17.87
C LYS A 425 22.06 6.94 16.71
N GLU A 426 21.23 7.87 16.24
CA GLU A 426 21.60 8.75 15.12
C GLU A 426 22.74 9.70 15.49
N MET A 427 22.74 10.26 16.71
CA MET A 427 23.87 11.06 17.21
C MET A 427 25.16 10.24 17.24
N PHE A 428 25.15 9.02 17.76
CA PHE A 428 26.34 8.16 17.79
C PHE A 428 26.83 7.74 16.42
N LYS A 429 25.92 7.41 15.48
CA LYS A 429 26.29 7.11 14.09
C LYS A 429 26.96 8.30 13.42
N GLN A 430 26.38 9.50 13.57
CA GLN A 430 26.97 10.72 13.03
C GLN A 430 28.35 10.97 13.64
N MET A 431 28.46 10.93 14.96
CA MET A 431 29.73 11.10 15.67
C MET A 431 30.80 10.09 15.25
N LEU A 432 30.44 8.82 15.03
CA LEU A 432 31.36 7.79 14.54
C LEU A 432 31.81 8.06 13.10
N SER A 433 30.90 8.48 12.21
CA SER A 433 31.24 8.80 10.82
C SER A 433 32.16 10.02 10.69
N GLU A 434 32.01 11.01 11.58
CA GLU A 434 32.81 12.24 11.60
C GLU A 434 34.05 12.13 12.51
N LYS A 435 34.23 11.01 13.23
CA LYS A 435 35.21 10.83 14.31
C LYS A 435 36.63 11.22 13.89
N GLN A 436 37.12 10.65 12.79
CA GLN A 436 38.48 10.90 12.32
C GLN A 436 38.67 12.34 11.84
N ALA A 437 37.69 12.87 11.07
CA ALA A 437 37.75 14.23 10.54
C ALA A 437 37.74 15.29 11.65
N LYS A 438 36.87 15.15 12.66
CA LYS A 438 36.81 16.04 13.82
C LYS A 438 38.10 15.99 14.65
N TRP A 439 38.65 14.79 14.86
CA TRP A 439 39.89 14.62 15.62
C TRP A 439 41.08 15.32 14.95
N GLU A 440 41.25 15.15 13.64
CA GLU A 440 42.29 15.85 12.87
C GLU A 440 42.08 17.37 12.82
N HIS A 441 40.82 17.82 12.72
CA HIS A 441 40.50 19.25 12.77
C HIS A 441 40.91 19.88 14.12
N TYR A 442 40.55 19.26 15.25
CA TYR A 442 40.93 19.77 16.57
C TYR A 442 42.44 19.68 16.83
N LYS A 443 43.10 18.65 16.32
CA LYS A 443 44.57 18.53 16.36
C LYS A 443 45.24 19.68 15.62
N LYS A 444 44.75 20.00 14.42
CA LYS A 444 45.24 21.10 13.59
C LYS A 444 45.03 22.45 14.28
N GLU A 445 43.80 22.77 14.69
CA GLU A 445 43.49 24.03 15.37
C GLU A 445 44.30 24.17 16.68
N GLY A 446 44.39 23.12 17.50
CA GLY A 446 45.18 23.14 18.73
C GLY A 446 46.67 23.41 18.48
N SER A 447 47.26 22.82 17.43
CA SER A 447 48.65 23.08 17.04
C SER A 447 48.85 24.48 16.45
N GLU A 448 47.93 24.96 15.63
CA GLU A 448 47.99 26.31 15.02
C GLU A 448 47.92 27.39 16.11
N ARG A 449 47.02 27.26 17.09
CA ARG A 449 46.92 28.18 18.23
C ARG A 449 48.18 28.23 19.08
N MET A 450 48.83 27.08 19.30
CA MET A 450 50.14 27.02 19.99
C MET A 450 51.26 27.66 19.17
N THR A 451 51.23 27.51 17.85
CA THR A 451 52.20 28.14 16.93
C THR A 451 52.01 29.66 16.89
N GLU A 452 50.78 30.13 16.85
CA GLU A 452 50.44 31.56 16.93
C GLU A 452 50.88 32.17 18.27
N LEU A 453 50.67 31.47 19.39
CA LEU A 453 51.17 31.89 20.70
C LEU A 453 52.69 31.99 20.72
N ALA A 454 53.40 31.01 20.14
CA ALA A 454 54.85 31.08 20.03
C ALA A 454 55.31 32.31 19.22
N ASP A 455 54.59 32.68 18.17
CA ASP A 455 54.88 33.87 17.38
C ASP A 455 54.60 35.18 18.14
N VAL A 456 53.61 35.22 19.04
CA VAL A 456 53.35 36.39 19.90
C VAL A 456 54.55 36.66 20.82
N PHE A 457 55.16 35.62 21.40
CA PHE A 457 56.34 35.75 22.26
C PHE A 457 57.67 35.94 21.49
N SER A 458 57.66 35.83 20.16
CA SER A 458 58.84 36.05 19.30
C SER A 458 59.27 37.51 19.17
N GLY A 459 58.37 38.46 19.48
CA GLY A 459 58.58 39.90 19.33
C GLY A 459 58.43 40.44 17.90
N VAL A 460 58.02 39.60 16.92
CA VAL A 460 57.93 39.97 15.49
C VAL A 460 56.56 40.53 15.10
N LYS A 461 55.49 40.24 15.87
CA LYS A 461 54.13 40.73 15.60
C LYS A 461 53.86 42.05 16.39
N PRO A 462 53.73 43.22 15.72
CA PRO A 462 53.70 44.53 16.37
C PRO A 462 52.38 44.90 17.07
N LEU A 463 51.33 44.08 16.93
CA LEU A 463 49.97 44.39 17.39
C LEU A 463 49.68 44.01 18.86
N THR A 464 50.56 43.28 19.52
CA THR A 464 50.36 42.74 20.88
C THR A 464 51.39 43.30 21.87
N ARG A 465 50.93 43.93 22.96
CA ARG A 465 51.77 44.49 24.05
C ARG A 465 52.39 43.39 24.94
N VAL A 466 53.10 42.44 24.34
CA VAL A 466 53.71 41.29 25.03
C VAL A 466 55.22 41.39 24.89
N GLU A 467 55.94 41.25 26.01
CA GLU A 467 57.41 41.24 26.01
C GLU A 467 57.95 39.95 25.38
N LYS A 468 59.03 40.08 24.61
CA LYS A 468 59.70 38.95 23.96
C LYS A 468 60.22 37.97 25.02
N ASN A 469 59.87 36.69 24.89
CA ASN A 469 60.35 35.63 25.78
C ASN A 469 60.72 34.38 24.96
N GLU A 470 62.04 34.16 24.77
CA GLU A 470 62.56 33.07 23.94
C GLU A 470 62.29 31.69 24.53
N ASN A 471 62.23 31.57 25.86
CA ASN A 471 61.94 30.31 26.55
C ASN A 471 60.48 29.87 26.33
N LEU A 472 59.53 30.80 26.49
CA LEU A 472 58.10 30.52 26.23
C LEU A 472 57.85 30.27 24.73
N GLN A 473 58.52 31.00 23.84
CA GLN A 473 58.44 30.74 22.40
C GLN A 473 58.89 29.32 22.04
N ALA A 474 60.03 28.87 22.57
CA ALA A 474 60.53 27.51 22.33
C ALA A 474 59.58 26.46 22.92
N TRP A 475 59.05 26.71 24.12
CA TRP A 475 58.10 25.81 24.79
C TRP A 475 56.80 25.64 24.01
N PHE A 476 56.14 26.73 23.58
CA PHE A 476 54.91 26.64 22.79
C PHE A 476 55.11 25.97 21.43
N ARG A 477 56.28 26.15 20.78
CA ARG A 477 56.63 25.41 19.56
C ARG A 477 56.78 23.92 19.81
N GLU A 478 57.34 23.54 20.95
CA GLU A 478 57.49 22.14 21.32
C GLU A 478 56.13 21.51 21.65
N ILE A 479 55.25 22.19 22.39
CA ILE A 479 53.87 21.73 22.61
C ILE A 479 53.11 21.57 21.29
N SER A 480 53.25 22.52 20.35
CA SER A 480 52.66 22.41 19.01
C SER A 480 53.14 21.15 18.27
N LYS A 481 54.45 20.87 18.27
CA LYS A 481 55.00 19.63 17.70
C LYS A 481 54.47 18.38 18.40
N GLN A 482 54.35 18.42 19.73
CA GLN A 482 53.83 17.29 20.50
C GLN A 482 52.35 17.02 20.17
N ILE A 483 51.52 18.05 19.99
CA ILE A 483 50.14 17.92 19.50
C ILE A 483 50.12 17.31 18.09
N LEU A 484 50.96 17.77 17.18
CA LEU A 484 51.06 17.21 15.81
C LEU A 484 51.53 15.75 15.79
N SER A 485 52.35 15.34 16.78
CA SER A 485 52.84 13.97 16.91
C SER A 485 51.80 12.97 17.44
N LEU A 486 50.64 13.43 17.89
CA LEU A 486 49.57 12.54 18.36
C LEU A 486 49.10 11.66 17.19
N ASN A 487 48.99 10.35 17.41
CA ASN A 487 48.53 9.40 16.41
C ASN A 487 47.09 8.96 16.71
N TYR A 488 46.21 8.99 15.71
CA TYR A 488 44.83 8.53 15.82
C TYR A 488 44.74 7.01 16.06
N ASP A 489 45.61 6.23 15.41
CA ASP A 489 45.54 4.76 15.44
C ASP A 489 45.87 4.18 16.83
N ASP A 490 46.73 4.86 17.59
CA ASP A 490 47.04 4.52 18.99
C ASP A 490 46.20 5.37 19.95
N SER A 491 44.90 5.06 20.00
CA SER A 491 43.92 5.82 20.78
C SER A 491 44.25 5.92 22.28
N THR A 492 44.90 4.90 22.84
CA THR A 492 45.20 4.86 24.28
C THR A 492 46.43 5.70 24.63
N ALA A 493 47.51 5.58 23.84
CA ALA A 493 48.70 6.39 24.06
C ALA A 493 48.43 7.87 23.74
N ALA A 494 47.71 8.15 22.64
CA ALA A 494 47.31 9.50 22.28
C ALA A 494 46.44 10.13 23.37
N GLY A 495 45.46 9.41 23.93
CA GLY A 495 44.64 9.90 25.04
C GLY A 495 45.47 10.29 26.27
N ARG A 496 46.41 9.44 26.70
CA ARG A 496 47.30 9.73 27.84
C ARG A 496 48.20 10.94 27.60
N LYS A 497 48.79 11.03 26.41
CA LYS A 497 49.67 12.15 26.05
C LYS A 497 48.90 13.47 25.97
N THR A 498 47.67 13.46 25.45
CA THR A 498 46.79 14.64 25.43
C THR A 498 46.45 15.13 26.84
N VAL A 499 46.20 14.23 27.81
CA VAL A 499 45.99 14.62 29.22
C VAL A 499 47.23 15.30 29.82
N GLN A 500 48.42 14.77 29.53
CA GLN A 500 49.68 15.39 29.97
C GLN A 500 49.87 16.80 29.38
N LEU A 501 49.51 16.99 28.10
CA LEU A 501 49.56 18.29 27.44
C LEU A 501 48.57 19.29 28.05
N ILE A 502 47.36 18.86 28.43
CA ILE A 502 46.39 19.71 29.12
C ILE A 502 46.92 20.16 30.48
N GLN A 503 47.46 19.23 31.28
CA GLN A 503 48.08 19.51 32.58
C GLN A 503 49.23 20.52 32.44
N ALA A 504 50.10 20.33 31.43
CA ALA A 504 51.21 21.23 31.17
C ALA A 504 50.75 22.65 30.76
N LEU A 505 49.63 22.78 30.05
CA LEU A 505 49.04 24.08 29.70
C LEU A 505 48.39 24.78 30.90
N GLU A 506 47.81 24.02 31.84
CA GLU A 506 47.30 24.55 33.11
C GLU A 506 48.43 25.08 33.99
N GLU A 507 49.49 24.29 34.17
CA GLU A 507 50.66 24.68 34.97
C GLU A 507 51.34 25.93 34.40
N VAL A 508 51.53 26.02 33.08
CA VAL A 508 52.14 27.22 32.46
C VAL A 508 51.29 28.48 32.63
N GLN A 509 49.95 28.35 32.69
CA GLN A 509 49.08 29.48 32.97
C GLN A 509 49.31 30.03 34.39
N GLU A 510 49.50 29.15 35.39
CA GLU A 510 49.68 29.51 36.80
C GLU A 510 51.10 30.00 37.12
N PHE A 511 52.15 29.35 36.62
CA PHE A 511 53.55 29.64 37.01
C PHE A 511 54.13 30.93 36.39
N HIS A 512 53.57 31.41 35.27
CA HIS A 512 54.13 32.53 34.50
C HIS A 512 53.33 33.85 34.58
N GLN A 513 52.33 33.96 35.47
CA GLN A 513 51.46 35.14 35.58
C GLN A 513 50.83 35.59 34.23
N LEU A 514 50.60 34.62 33.33
CA LEU A 514 50.02 34.85 32.00
C LEU A 514 48.54 35.27 32.06
N GLU A 515 47.94 35.19 33.25
CA GLU A 515 46.62 35.73 33.61
C GLU A 515 46.45 37.22 33.29
N SER A 516 47.56 37.97 33.29
CA SER A 516 47.57 39.39 32.97
C SER A 516 47.22 39.72 31.51
N ASN A 517 47.33 38.74 30.60
CA ASN A 517 47.02 38.91 29.18
C ASN A 517 45.80 38.08 28.77
N LEU A 518 44.67 38.75 28.61
CA LEU A 518 43.39 38.15 28.22
C LEU A 518 43.48 37.34 26.92
N GLN A 519 44.27 37.79 25.96
CA GLN A 519 44.39 37.13 24.66
C GLN A 519 45.18 35.82 24.78
N VAL A 520 46.27 35.81 25.54
CA VAL A 520 47.04 34.58 25.82
C VAL A 520 46.21 33.58 26.61
N CYS A 521 45.46 34.05 27.61
CA CYS A 521 44.52 33.22 28.37
C CYS A 521 43.46 32.58 27.47
N GLN A 522 42.91 33.35 26.52
CA GLN A 522 41.92 32.84 25.56
C GLN A 522 42.53 31.74 24.67
N PHE A 523 43.72 31.95 24.11
CA PHE A 523 44.39 30.94 23.28
C PHE A 523 44.75 29.65 24.04
N LEU A 524 45.18 29.77 25.30
CA LEU A 524 45.41 28.62 26.18
C LEU A 524 44.10 27.88 26.48
N ALA A 525 43.03 28.62 26.78
CA ALA A 525 41.70 28.05 27.02
C ALA A 525 41.15 27.35 25.78
N ASP A 526 41.27 27.96 24.60
CA ASP A 526 40.84 27.37 23.32
C ASP A 526 41.64 26.11 22.98
N THR A 527 42.96 26.12 23.21
CA THR A 527 43.80 24.93 22.98
C THR A 527 43.43 23.81 23.93
N ARG A 528 43.26 24.07 25.24
CA ARG A 528 42.75 23.07 26.19
C ARG A 528 41.39 22.54 25.76
N LYS A 529 40.49 23.41 25.30
CA LYS A 529 39.18 23.02 24.77
C LYS A 529 39.32 22.06 23.59
N PHE A 530 40.19 22.35 22.62
CA PHE A 530 40.44 21.45 21.50
C PHE A 530 41.03 20.10 21.95
N LEU A 531 41.99 20.09 22.87
CA LEU A 531 42.56 18.85 23.43
C LEU A 531 41.52 18.02 24.20
N HIS A 532 40.64 18.66 24.98
CA HIS A 532 39.51 17.98 25.62
C HIS A 532 38.55 17.37 24.59
N GLN A 533 38.24 18.08 23.50
CA GLN A 533 37.40 17.55 22.42
C GLN A 533 38.08 16.40 21.67
N MET A 534 39.41 16.42 21.53
CA MET A 534 40.16 15.28 20.98
C MET A 534 40.01 14.03 21.85
N ILE A 535 40.10 14.15 23.18
CA ILE A 535 39.90 13.03 24.12
C ILE A 535 38.45 12.52 24.04
N ARG A 536 37.46 13.42 24.00
CA ARG A 536 36.04 13.03 23.87
C ARG A 536 35.79 12.27 22.57
N THR A 537 36.33 12.77 21.47
CA THR A 537 36.18 12.17 20.13
C THR A 537 36.83 10.78 20.05
N ILE A 538 38.00 10.59 20.66
CA ILE A 538 38.71 9.30 20.61
C ILE A 538 37.98 8.19 21.40
N ASN A 539 37.29 8.57 22.48
CA ASN A 539 36.54 7.68 23.36
C ASN A 539 35.20 7.18 22.79
N ILE A 540 34.79 7.66 21.62
CA ILE A 540 33.57 7.20 20.94
C ILE A 540 33.81 5.78 20.43
N LYS A 541 33.11 4.80 21.00
CA LYS A 541 33.24 3.37 20.68
C LYS A 541 32.01 2.84 19.95
N GLU A 542 32.25 1.98 18.95
CA GLU A 542 31.20 1.25 18.25
C GLU A 542 30.43 0.29 19.18
N GLU A 543 31.09 -0.23 20.21
CA GLU A 543 30.50 -1.07 21.27
C GLU A 543 29.25 -0.44 21.93
N VAL A 544 29.17 0.89 21.97
CA VAL A 544 27.99 1.61 22.49
C VAL A 544 26.77 1.36 21.61
N LEU A 545 26.93 1.39 20.27
CA LEU A 545 25.84 1.08 19.33
C LEU A 545 25.42 -0.39 19.42
N ILE A 546 26.38 -1.31 19.56
CA ILE A 546 26.10 -2.74 19.75
C ILE A 546 25.28 -2.95 21.03
N THR A 547 25.69 -2.31 22.14
CA THR A 547 24.94 -2.34 23.41
C THR A 547 23.52 -1.82 23.23
N MET A 548 23.34 -0.71 22.52
CA MET A 548 22.01 -0.14 22.24
C MET A 548 21.16 -1.02 21.31
N GLN A 549 21.76 -1.82 20.43
CA GLN A 549 21.05 -2.78 19.61
C GLN A 549 20.56 -3.97 20.45
N ILE A 550 21.44 -4.54 21.29
CA ILE A 550 21.09 -5.66 22.19
C ILE A 550 19.97 -5.24 23.16
N VAL A 551 20.14 -4.10 23.83
CA VAL A 551 19.16 -3.59 24.81
C VAL A 551 17.85 -3.15 24.14
N GLY A 552 17.92 -2.76 22.87
CA GLY A 552 16.81 -2.25 22.08
C GLY A 552 15.89 -3.31 21.49
N ASP A 553 16.14 -4.61 21.71
CA ASP A 553 15.33 -5.70 21.13
C ASP A 553 13.85 -5.60 21.52
N LEU A 554 12.98 -5.67 20.50
CA LEU A 554 11.52 -5.63 20.64
C LEU A 554 10.85 -6.87 20.01
N SER A 555 11.61 -7.92 19.70
CA SER A 555 11.11 -9.16 19.08
C SER A 555 9.97 -9.83 19.87
N PHE A 556 10.04 -9.76 21.21
CA PHE A 556 9.02 -10.30 22.12
C PHE A 556 7.66 -9.61 22.00
N ALA A 557 7.61 -8.38 21.46
CA ALA A 557 6.39 -7.59 21.36
C ALA A 557 5.73 -7.67 19.98
N TRP A 558 6.29 -8.43 19.02
CA TRP A 558 5.83 -8.48 17.63
C TRP A 558 4.32 -8.72 17.49
N GLN A 559 3.76 -9.67 18.24
CA GLN A 559 2.31 -9.92 18.29
C GLN A 559 1.58 -9.07 19.35
N LEU A 560 2.27 -8.71 20.44
CA LEU A 560 1.67 -7.98 21.57
C LEU A 560 1.37 -6.52 21.23
N ILE A 561 2.10 -5.94 20.28
CA ILE A 561 1.96 -4.53 19.90
C ILE A 561 0.56 -4.23 19.34
N ASP A 562 -0.12 -5.22 18.74
CA ASP A 562 -1.46 -5.05 18.17
C ASP A 562 -2.50 -4.62 19.22
N SER A 563 -2.30 -5.01 20.48
CA SER A 563 -3.16 -4.59 21.62
C SER A 563 -3.15 -3.08 21.86
N PHE A 564 -2.09 -2.38 21.42
CA PHE A 564 -1.96 -0.93 21.55
C PHE A 564 -2.50 -0.16 20.33
N THR A 565 -2.94 -0.84 19.26
CA THR A 565 -3.39 -0.19 18.01
C THR A 565 -4.46 0.88 18.25
N SER A 566 -5.49 0.56 19.03
CA SER A 566 -6.57 1.51 19.33
C SER A 566 -6.08 2.73 20.11
N ILE A 567 -5.11 2.53 21.01
CA ILE A 567 -4.50 3.62 21.78
C ILE A 567 -3.64 4.49 20.86
N MET A 568 -2.85 3.87 19.97
CA MET A 568 -2.05 4.59 18.96
C MET A 568 -2.93 5.47 18.07
N GLN A 569 -4.02 4.91 17.55
CA GLN A 569 -4.94 5.62 16.67
C GLN A 569 -5.62 6.80 17.38
N GLU A 570 -6.08 6.59 18.61
CA GLU A 570 -6.69 7.68 19.40
C GLU A 570 -5.67 8.75 19.79
N SER A 571 -4.43 8.38 20.12
CA SER A 571 -3.35 9.33 20.39
C SER A 571 -3.01 10.19 19.18
N ILE A 572 -3.02 9.63 17.97
CA ILE A 572 -2.84 10.38 16.71
C ILE A 572 -3.99 11.37 16.50
N ARG A 573 -5.23 10.93 16.75
CA ARG A 573 -6.42 11.78 16.60
C ARG A 573 -6.39 12.99 17.54
N VAL A 574 -5.92 12.80 18.78
CA VAL A 574 -5.82 13.87 19.78
C VAL A 574 -4.63 14.78 19.55
N ASN A 575 -3.47 14.24 19.19
CA ASN A 575 -2.24 15.02 19.01
C ASN A 575 -1.48 14.60 17.73
N PRO A 576 -1.55 15.42 16.66
CA PRO A 576 -0.87 15.15 15.39
C PRO A 576 0.65 14.95 15.51
N SER A 577 1.31 15.57 16.50
CA SER A 577 2.77 15.43 16.70
C SER A 577 3.21 14.03 17.16
N MET A 578 2.26 13.17 17.59
CA MET A 578 2.55 11.79 17.98
C MET A 578 3.03 10.93 16.81
N VAL A 579 2.74 11.32 15.57
CA VAL A 579 3.19 10.63 14.36
C VAL A 579 4.73 10.54 14.33
N THR A 580 5.45 11.58 14.77
CA THR A 580 6.92 11.58 14.82
C THR A 580 7.47 10.56 15.83
N LYS A 581 6.84 10.40 16.99
CA LYS A 581 7.25 9.40 18.00
C LYS A 581 6.89 7.97 17.59
N LEU A 582 5.76 7.81 16.90
CA LEU A 582 5.35 6.52 16.33
C LEU A 582 6.35 6.02 15.28
N ARG A 583 6.91 6.91 14.47
CA ARG A 583 7.98 6.57 13.52
C ARG A 583 9.16 5.89 14.23
N ALA A 584 9.65 6.45 15.34
CA ALA A 584 10.74 5.84 16.10
C ALA A 584 10.35 4.48 16.68
N THR A 585 9.09 4.33 17.11
CA THR A 585 8.56 3.05 17.60
C THR A 585 8.50 1.98 16.50
N PHE A 586 8.09 2.35 15.28
CA PHE A 586 8.09 1.43 14.14
C PHE A 586 9.51 1.05 13.70
N LEU A 587 10.47 1.97 13.78
CA LEU A 587 11.89 1.65 13.55
C LEU A 587 12.44 0.68 14.58
N LYS A 588 12.07 0.85 15.86
CA LYS A 588 12.40 -0.10 16.92
C LYS A 588 11.74 -1.46 16.71
N LEU A 589 10.52 -1.50 16.18
CA LEU A 589 9.86 -2.76 15.81
C LEU A 589 10.54 -3.41 14.60
N ALA A 590 11.04 -2.62 13.65
CA ALA A 590 11.78 -3.12 12.50
C ALA A 590 13.10 -3.81 12.87
N SER A 591 13.76 -3.43 13.97
CA SER A 591 14.98 -4.13 14.41
C SER A 591 14.70 -5.56 14.92
N ALA A 592 13.44 -5.92 15.22
CA ALA A 592 13.09 -7.30 15.52
C ALA A 592 13.34 -8.26 14.34
N LEU A 593 13.41 -7.72 13.11
CA LEU A 593 13.68 -8.48 11.89
C LEU A 593 15.13 -8.99 11.82
N ASP A 594 16.04 -8.39 12.57
CA ASP A 594 17.45 -8.81 12.59
C ASP A 594 17.57 -10.26 13.06
N LEU A 595 16.75 -10.69 14.02
CA LEU A 595 16.79 -12.04 14.59
C LEU A 595 16.56 -13.15 13.54
N PRO A 596 15.43 -13.18 12.78
CA PRO A 596 15.23 -14.19 11.75
C PRO A 596 16.11 -14.01 10.50
N LEU A 597 16.63 -12.80 10.22
CA LEU A 597 17.39 -12.52 9.01
C LEU A 597 18.91 -12.70 9.16
N LEU A 598 19.45 -12.62 10.38
CA LEU A 598 20.89 -12.65 10.64
C LEU A 598 21.57 -13.89 10.03
N ARG A 599 21.07 -15.08 10.36
CA ARG A 599 21.67 -16.35 9.91
C ARG A 599 21.47 -16.58 8.41
N ILE A 600 20.37 -16.10 7.85
CA ILE A 600 20.08 -16.18 6.41
C ILE A 600 21.06 -15.30 5.62
N ASN A 601 21.33 -14.09 6.13
CA ASN A 601 22.30 -13.17 5.56
C ASN A 601 23.73 -13.73 5.68
N GLN A 602 24.12 -14.26 6.84
CA GLN A 602 25.42 -14.92 7.03
C GLN A 602 25.62 -16.11 6.09
N ALA A 603 24.55 -16.86 5.78
CA ALA A 603 24.59 -17.99 4.86
C ALA A 603 24.57 -17.59 3.37
N ASN A 604 24.39 -16.30 3.04
CA ASN A 604 24.14 -15.80 1.69
C ASN A 604 23.01 -16.57 0.95
N SER A 605 21.96 -16.95 1.69
CA SER A 605 20.85 -17.74 1.12
C SER A 605 19.96 -16.90 0.19
N PRO A 606 19.48 -17.47 -0.93
CA PRO A 606 18.49 -16.81 -1.79
C PRO A 606 17.17 -16.52 -1.07
N ASP A 607 16.89 -17.21 0.05
CA ASP A 607 15.67 -17.02 0.84
C ASP A 607 15.60 -15.66 1.55
N LEU A 608 16.73 -14.95 1.66
CA LEU A 608 16.82 -13.64 2.34
C LEU A 608 15.77 -12.65 1.81
N LEU A 609 15.62 -12.58 0.49
CA LEU A 609 14.65 -11.69 -0.16
C LEU A 609 13.21 -12.09 0.22
N SER A 610 12.88 -13.37 0.16
CA SER A 610 11.53 -13.87 0.45
C SER A 610 11.16 -13.67 1.92
N VAL A 611 12.05 -14.03 2.85
CA VAL A 611 11.82 -13.90 4.30
C VAL A 611 11.74 -12.43 4.69
N SER A 612 12.65 -11.59 4.18
CA SER A 612 12.58 -10.16 4.44
C SER A 612 11.30 -9.53 3.89
N GLN A 613 10.84 -9.94 2.71
CA GLN A 613 9.58 -9.44 2.12
C GLN A 613 8.38 -9.80 2.99
N TYR A 614 8.34 -11.01 3.56
CA TYR A 614 7.27 -11.43 4.45
C TYR A 614 7.19 -10.55 5.69
N TYR A 615 8.26 -10.52 6.51
CA TYR A 615 8.20 -9.78 7.77
C TYR A 615 8.14 -8.26 7.58
N SER A 616 8.78 -7.73 6.53
CA SER A 616 8.61 -6.30 6.18
C SER A 616 7.18 -6.03 5.73
N GLY A 617 6.57 -6.93 4.95
CA GLY A 617 5.17 -6.85 4.53
C GLY A 617 4.21 -6.80 5.72
N GLU A 618 4.41 -7.67 6.71
CA GLU A 618 3.64 -7.68 7.95
C GLU A 618 3.78 -6.37 8.73
N LEU A 619 5.00 -5.88 8.89
CA LEU A 619 5.24 -4.60 9.56
C LEU A 619 4.59 -3.43 8.81
N VAL A 620 4.69 -3.42 7.48
CA VAL A 620 4.05 -2.40 6.64
C VAL A 620 2.53 -2.47 6.73
N SER A 621 1.94 -3.67 6.76
CA SER A 621 0.50 -3.88 6.97
C SER A 621 0.06 -3.32 8.32
N TYR A 622 0.82 -3.61 9.38
CA TYR A 622 0.58 -3.09 10.71
C TYR A 622 0.69 -1.56 10.78
N VAL A 623 1.77 -0.98 10.24
CA VAL A 623 1.96 0.48 10.17
C VAL A 623 0.79 1.14 9.44
N ARG A 624 0.32 0.56 8.32
CA ARG A 624 -0.86 1.07 7.60
C ARG A 624 -2.12 1.02 8.45
N LYS A 625 -2.36 -0.09 9.16
CA LYS A 625 -3.51 -0.24 10.08
C LYS A 625 -3.51 0.88 11.12
N VAL A 626 -2.36 1.22 11.70
CA VAL A 626 -2.24 2.32 12.67
C VAL A 626 -2.44 3.69 12.02
N LEU A 627 -1.82 3.96 10.86
CA LEU A 627 -1.87 5.28 10.22
C LEU A 627 -3.15 5.57 9.44
N GLN A 628 -4.01 4.57 9.24
CA GLN A 628 -5.30 4.72 8.55
C GLN A 628 -6.18 5.81 9.16
N ILE A 629 -6.01 6.09 10.46
CA ILE A 629 -6.73 7.15 11.18
C ILE A 629 -6.35 8.57 10.71
N ILE A 630 -5.17 8.76 10.09
CA ILE A 630 -4.68 10.07 9.68
C ILE A 630 -5.55 10.63 8.55
N PRO A 631 -5.78 9.94 7.41
CA PRO A 631 -6.75 10.36 6.40
C PRO A 631 -8.13 10.68 6.98
N GLU A 632 -8.69 9.82 7.83
CA GLU A 632 -9.99 10.03 8.47
C GLU A 632 -10.01 11.34 9.29
N SER A 633 -8.96 11.59 10.08
CA SER A 633 -8.81 12.79 10.90
C SER A 633 -8.62 14.06 10.06
N MET A 634 -7.87 13.97 8.95
CA MET A 634 -7.68 15.06 8.00
C MET A 634 -9.00 15.43 7.31
N PHE A 635 -9.72 14.44 6.76
CA PHE A 635 -11.02 14.69 6.12
C PHE A 635 -12.05 15.23 7.10
N THR A 636 -12.06 14.75 8.35
CA THR A 636 -12.92 15.29 9.40
C THR A 636 -12.60 16.75 9.72
N SER A 637 -11.30 17.11 9.76
CA SER A 637 -10.85 18.48 9.97
C SER A 637 -11.20 19.38 8.78
N LEU A 638 -11.03 18.90 7.54
CA LEU A 638 -11.43 19.59 6.32
C LEU A 638 -12.94 19.82 6.26
N LEU A 639 -13.75 18.83 6.64
CA LEU A 639 -15.21 18.97 6.70
C LEU A 639 -15.63 20.06 7.70
N LYS A 640 -14.94 20.15 8.84
CA LYS A 640 -15.15 21.24 9.82
C LYS A 640 -14.76 22.60 9.23
N ILE A 641 -13.64 22.69 8.51
CA ILE A 641 -13.24 23.93 7.81
C ILE A 641 -14.30 24.33 6.78
N ILE A 642 -14.76 23.40 5.94
CA ILE A 642 -15.79 23.64 4.93
C ILE A 642 -17.06 24.16 5.60
N LYS A 643 -17.51 23.52 6.68
CA LYS A 643 -18.68 23.97 7.44
C LYS A 643 -18.51 25.39 7.98
N LEU A 644 -17.37 25.67 8.63
CA LEU A 644 -17.05 27.00 9.14
C LEU A 644 -17.05 28.06 8.03
N GLN A 645 -16.46 27.76 6.87
CA GLN A 645 -16.37 28.68 5.73
C GLN A 645 -17.69 28.90 5.00
N THR A 646 -18.60 27.91 5.01
CA THR A 646 -19.86 27.97 4.23
C THR A 646 -21.06 28.43 5.05
N HIS A 647 -21.11 28.09 6.36
CA HIS A 647 -22.29 28.34 7.19
C HIS A 647 -22.03 29.35 8.32
N ASP A 648 -20.81 29.42 8.86
CA ASP A 648 -20.52 30.19 10.07
C ASP A 648 -19.79 31.52 9.79
N ILE A 649 -18.91 31.56 8.78
CA ILE A 649 -18.17 32.77 8.39
C ILE A 649 -18.98 33.56 7.37
N ILE A 650 -19.41 34.76 7.78
CA ILE A 650 -20.14 35.69 6.93
C ILE A 650 -19.16 36.36 5.95
N GLU A 651 -19.50 36.38 4.66
CA GLU A 651 -18.71 37.08 3.64
C GLU A 651 -18.68 38.60 3.89
N VAL A 652 -17.54 39.21 3.60
CA VAL A 652 -17.35 40.66 3.78
C VAL A 652 -18.02 41.38 2.59
N PRO A 653 -18.98 42.30 2.84
CA PRO A 653 -19.62 43.06 1.77
C PRO A 653 -18.63 43.99 1.06
N THR A 654 -18.92 44.34 -0.18
CA THR A 654 -18.07 45.23 -1.02
C THR A 654 -17.93 46.66 -0.48
N ARG A 655 -18.80 47.08 0.45
CA ARG A 655 -18.69 48.34 1.22
C ARG A 655 -18.99 48.06 2.69
N LEU A 656 -18.13 48.53 3.59
CA LEU A 656 -18.21 48.27 5.03
C LEU A 656 -17.90 49.54 5.84
N ASP A 657 -18.76 49.85 6.82
CA ASP A 657 -18.51 50.93 7.78
C ASP A 657 -17.32 50.58 8.68
N LYS A 658 -16.44 51.56 8.96
CA LYS A 658 -15.21 51.36 9.74
C LYS A 658 -15.46 50.76 11.13
N ASP A 659 -16.59 51.11 11.75
CA ASP A 659 -16.97 50.66 13.09
C ASP A 659 -17.44 49.19 13.11
N LYS A 660 -17.91 48.65 11.97
CA LYS A 660 -18.35 47.25 11.82
C LYS A 660 -17.23 46.30 11.41
N LEU A 661 -16.01 46.81 11.20
CA LEU A 661 -14.86 46.03 10.74
C LEU A 661 -14.44 44.95 11.75
N ARG A 662 -14.61 45.21 13.05
CA ARG A 662 -14.32 44.25 14.11
C ARG A 662 -15.32 43.08 14.15
N ASP A 663 -16.58 43.34 13.81
CA ASP A 663 -17.63 42.32 13.78
C ASP A 663 -17.46 41.40 12.57
N TYR A 664 -17.12 41.95 11.40
CA TYR A 664 -16.85 41.16 10.19
C TYR A 664 -15.48 40.47 10.17
N ALA A 665 -14.54 40.89 11.03
CA ALA A 665 -13.26 40.22 11.19
C ALA A 665 -13.40 38.79 11.70
N GLN A 666 -14.47 38.47 12.45
CA GLN A 666 -14.84 37.11 12.88
C GLN A 666 -13.63 36.30 13.39
N LEU A 667 -12.87 36.91 14.31
CA LEU A 667 -11.56 36.41 14.73
C LEU A 667 -11.62 35.00 15.33
N ALA A 668 -12.67 34.67 16.09
CA ALA A 668 -12.83 33.34 16.69
C ALA A 668 -13.06 32.23 15.65
N PRO A 669 -14.05 32.32 14.73
CA PRO A 669 -14.18 31.37 13.61
C PRO A 669 -12.92 31.26 12.75
N ARG A 670 -12.26 32.38 12.44
CA ARG A 670 -11.02 32.38 11.63
C ARG A 670 -9.84 31.75 12.37
N TYR A 671 -9.74 31.92 13.68
CA TYR A 671 -8.73 31.25 14.50
C TYR A 671 -8.93 29.73 14.50
N GLU A 672 -10.18 29.25 14.62
CA GLU A 672 -10.47 27.81 14.53
C GLU A 672 -10.13 27.25 13.13
N VAL A 673 -10.40 27.98 12.05
CA VAL A 673 -9.93 27.58 10.70
C VAL A 673 -8.40 27.50 10.65
N ALA A 674 -7.68 28.49 11.19
CA ALA A 674 -6.21 28.48 11.21
C ALA A 674 -5.65 27.31 12.04
N LYS A 675 -6.27 27.01 13.18
CA LYS A 675 -5.90 25.88 14.05
C LYS A 675 -6.12 24.54 13.37
N LEU A 676 -7.27 24.32 12.72
CA LEU A 676 -7.56 23.11 11.95
C LEU A 676 -6.60 22.98 10.75
N THR A 677 -6.30 24.08 10.06
CA THR A 677 -5.34 24.10 8.94
C THR A 677 -3.93 23.74 9.41
N HIS A 678 -3.49 24.27 10.56
CA HIS A 678 -2.21 23.91 11.16
C HIS A 678 -2.16 22.43 11.55
N ALA A 679 -3.23 21.89 12.13
CA ALA A 679 -3.31 20.46 12.44
C ALA A 679 -3.17 19.58 11.18
N ILE A 680 -3.83 19.95 10.07
CA ILE A 680 -3.68 19.27 8.77
C ILE A 680 -2.24 19.34 8.27
N SER A 681 -1.57 20.47 8.42
CA SER A 681 -0.14 20.62 8.07
C SER A 681 0.73 19.63 8.85
N ILE A 682 0.54 19.50 10.17
CA ILE A 682 1.31 18.55 10.99
C ILE A 682 1.02 17.11 10.58
N PHE A 683 -0.24 16.74 10.31
CA PHE A 683 -0.57 15.41 9.81
C PHE A 683 0.14 15.11 8.48
N THR A 684 0.19 16.08 7.57
CA THR A 684 0.84 15.95 6.26
C THR A 684 2.36 15.82 6.41
N GLU A 685 2.97 16.62 7.27
CA GLU A 685 4.40 16.55 7.59
C GLU A 685 4.75 15.19 8.22
N GLY A 686 3.91 14.69 9.15
CA GLY A 686 4.07 13.38 9.75
C GLY A 686 4.07 12.24 8.72
N ILE A 687 3.17 12.27 7.74
CA ILE A 687 3.16 11.33 6.61
C ILE A 687 4.44 11.45 5.79
N LEU A 688 4.88 12.68 5.50
CA LEU A 688 6.07 12.94 4.68
C LEU A 688 7.36 12.45 5.35
N MET A 689 7.49 12.60 6.68
CA MET A 689 8.61 12.04 7.46
C MET A 689 8.62 10.51 7.51
N MET A 690 7.47 9.85 7.32
CA MET A 690 7.39 8.40 7.24
C MET A 690 7.84 7.86 5.88
N LYS A 691 7.54 8.58 4.80
CA LYS A 691 7.96 8.23 3.42
C LYS A 691 9.48 8.13 3.23
N THR A 692 10.25 8.86 4.03
CA THR A 692 11.72 8.86 3.99
C THR A 692 12.34 7.77 4.86
N THR A 693 11.54 6.99 5.59
CA THR A 693 12.01 5.99 6.54
C THR A 693 11.93 4.60 5.95
N LEU A 694 13.08 3.97 5.75
CA LEU A 694 13.17 2.53 5.47
C LEU A 694 12.69 1.78 6.71
N VAL A 695 11.61 1.03 6.58
CA VAL A 695 11.11 0.10 7.59
C VAL A 695 11.44 -1.30 7.09
N GLY A 696 12.62 -1.80 7.48
CA GLY A 696 13.23 -3.00 6.86
C GLY A 696 13.76 -2.72 5.45
N ILE A 697 13.60 -3.67 4.53
CA ILE A 697 14.06 -3.56 3.12
C ILE A 697 13.03 -2.83 2.24
N ILE A 698 11.80 -2.63 2.73
CA ILE A 698 10.72 -2.04 1.94
C ILE A 698 10.52 -0.58 2.35
N LYS A 699 10.79 0.33 1.41
CA LYS A 699 10.43 1.74 1.54
C LYS A 699 8.90 1.84 1.48
N ILE A 700 8.26 2.28 2.57
CA ILE A 700 6.83 2.57 2.58
C ILE A 700 6.61 3.77 1.64
N GLN A 701 6.06 3.49 0.48
CA GLN A 701 5.69 4.51 -0.49
C GLN A 701 4.18 4.76 -0.35
N ASP A 702 3.78 6.03 -0.28
CA ASP A 702 2.38 6.45 -0.05
C ASP A 702 1.39 5.67 -0.93
N TRP A 703 1.76 5.40 -2.18
CA TRP A 703 0.93 4.71 -3.17
C TRP A 703 0.65 3.23 -2.88
N GLN A 704 1.30 2.62 -1.89
CA GLN A 704 1.15 1.18 -1.62
C GLN A 704 0.10 0.85 -0.54
N SER A 705 -0.49 1.83 0.17
CA SER A 705 -1.52 1.61 1.21
C SER A 705 -2.63 0.63 0.79
N MET A 706 -3.25 -0.12 1.71
CA MET A 706 -4.38 -1.03 1.39
C MET A 706 -5.60 -0.32 0.76
N TYR A 707 -5.69 1.00 0.94
CA TYR A 707 -6.69 1.85 0.29
C TYR A 707 -6.09 2.71 -0.82
N GLN A 708 -4.85 2.45 -1.23
CA GLN A 708 -4.16 3.15 -2.31
C GLN A 708 -3.73 2.13 -3.36
N SER A 709 -4.39 2.15 -4.52
CA SER A 709 -3.78 1.58 -5.70
C SER A 709 -2.50 2.35 -5.97
N THR A 710 -1.44 1.63 -6.38
CA THR A 710 -0.17 2.24 -6.78
C THR A 710 -0.31 3.18 -7.98
N HIS A 711 -1.50 3.25 -8.59
CA HIS A 711 -1.85 4.28 -9.55
C HIS A 711 -3.03 5.19 -9.14
N ILE A 712 -4.18 4.72 -8.63
CA ILE A 712 -5.33 5.59 -8.23
C ILE A 712 -6.32 4.84 -7.31
N PRO A 713 -6.57 5.22 -6.04
CA PRO A 713 -7.62 4.55 -5.25
C PRO A 713 -9.04 5.04 -5.54
N ILE A 714 -9.95 4.06 -5.64
CA ILE A 714 -11.37 4.26 -5.94
C ILE A 714 -12.19 4.18 -4.64
N PRO A 715 -12.99 5.20 -4.29
CA PRO A 715 -14.03 5.05 -3.28
C PRO A 715 -15.08 4.02 -3.76
N LYS A 716 -15.19 2.88 -3.05
CA LYS A 716 -16.24 1.88 -3.29
C LYS A 716 -17.53 2.33 -2.62
N PHE A 717 -18.36 3.04 -3.38
CA PHE A 717 -19.76 3.25 -3.03
C PHE A 717 -20.58 2.00 -3.40
N THR A 718 -21.68 1.73 -2.69
CA THR A 718 -22.61 0.64 -3.01
C THR A 718 -23.02 0.72 -4.49
N PRO A 719 -23.01 -0.38 -5.27
CA PRO A 719 -23.42 -0.35 -6.67
C PRO A 719 -24.87 0.12 -6.79
N VAL A 720 -25.09 1.22 -7.51
CA VAL A 720 -26.44 1.70 -7.86
C VAL A 720 -26.85 1.16 -9.24
N ASP A 721 -25.87 0.75 -10.05
CA ASP A 721 -26.02 0.17 -11.38
C ASP A 721 -24.82 -0.74 -11.75
N GLU A 722 -24.71 -1.17 -13.02
CA GLU A 722 -23.62 -2.03 -13.52
C GLU A 722 -22.24 -1.33 -13.61
N SER A 723 -22.09 -0.08 -13.15
CA SER A 723 -20.84 0.67 -13.23
C SER A 723 -19.84 0.22 -12.17
N VAL A 724 -18.72 -0.33 -12.63
CA VAL A 724 -17.60 -0.78 -11.78
C VAL A 724 -16.74 0.41 -11.31
N THR A 725 -16.67 1.51 -12.07
CA THR A 725 -15.77 2.65 -11.81
C THR A 725 -16.53 3.94 -11.47
N PHE A 726 -15.87 4.87 -10.76
CA PHE A 726 -16.42 6.20 -10.47
C PHE A 726 -16.76 6.99 -11.74
N ILE A 727 -15.86 7.00 -12.74
CA ILE A 727 -16.12 7.63 -14.04
C ILE A 727 -17.32 6.98 -14.75
N GLY A 728 -17.50 5.67 -14.61
CA GLY A 728 -18.69 4.96 -15.11
C GLY A 728 -19.98 5.46 -14.47
N ARG A 729 -19.99 5.61 -13.14
CA ARG A 729 -21.14 6.13 -12.39
C ARG A 729 -21.44 7.58 -12.74
N LEU A 730 -20.40 8.42 -12.79
CA LEU A 730 -20.53 9.82 -13.19
C LEU A 730 -21.11 9.93 -14.61
N CYS A 731 -20.61 9.15 -15.56
CA CYS A 731 -21.12 9.13 -16.92
C CYS A 731 -22.59 8.73 -17.00
N ARG A 732 -22.99 7.66 -16.29
CA ARG A 732 -24.40 7.22 -16.27
C ARG A 732 -25.32 8.21 -15.58
N GLU A 733 -24.84 8.90 -14.54
CA GLU A 733 -25.61 9.95 -13.88
C GLU A 733 -25.79 11.17 -14.79
N ILE A 734 -24.76 11.59 -15.52
CA ILE A 734 -24.86 12.64 -16.54
C ILE A 734 -25.87 12.25 -17.61
N LEU A 735 -25.84 11.00 -18.09
CA LEU A 735 -26.82 10.50 -19.06
C LEU A 735 -28.23 10.43 -18.49
N ARG A 736 -28.39 10.15 -17.20
CA ARG A 736 -29.69 10.12 -16.51
C ARG A 736 -30.30 11.52 -16.42
N ILE A 737 -29.52 12.52 -16.02
CA ILE A 737 -30.02 13.90 -15.89
C ILE A 737 -30.24 14.58 -17.24
N THR A 738 -29.57 14.12 -18.30
CA THR A 738 -29.72 14.65 -19.68
C THR A 738 -30.59 13.76 -20.57
N ASP A 739 -31.42 12.87 -20.00
CA ASP A 739 -32.24 11.93 -20.76
C ASP A 739 -33.22 12.68 -21.69
N PRO A 740 -33.18 12.44 -23.02
CA PRO A 740 -34.05 13.09 -23.98
C PRO A 740 -35.55 12.76 -23.84
N LYS A 741 -35.92 11.82 -22.97
CA LYS A 741 -37.32 11.55 -22.61
C LYS A 741 -37.88 12.54 -21.58
N MET A 742 -36.99 13.16 -20.80
CA MET A 742 -37.35 14.02 -19.67
C MET A 742 -36.85 15.46 -19.87
N THR A 743 -35.82 15.64 -20.70
CA THR A 743 -35.15 16.91 -20.92
C THR A 743 -35.09 17.26 -22.40
N CYS A 744 -34.98 18.55 -22.70
CA CYS A 744 -34.69 19.07 -24.03
C CYS A 744 -33.40 19.91 -24.02
N HIS A 745 -32.59 19.76 -25.06
CA HIS A 745 -31.37 20.53 -25.26
C HIS A 745 -31.63 21.74 -26.16
N ILE A 746 -31.16 22.91 -25.75
CA ILE A 746 -31.25 24.15 -26.55
C ILE A 746 -29.84 24.55 -27.02
N ASP A 747 -29.56 24.34 -28.30
CA ASP A 747 -28.23 24.56 -28.89
C ASP A 747 -27.73 26.02 -28.77
N GLN A 748 -28.63 27.00 -28.82
CA GLN A 748 -28.28 28.42 -28.71
C GLN A 748 -27.76 28.77 -27.30
N LEU A 749 -28.21 28.03 -26.29
CA LEU A 749 -27.84 28.25 -24.89
C LEU A 749 -26.82 27.23 -24.36
N ASN A 750 -26.62 26.10 -25.07
CA ASN A 750 -25.83 24.95 -24.62
C ASN A 750 -26.28 24.43 -23.24
N THR A 751 -27.60 24.36 -23.05
CA THR A 751 -28.22 24.05 -21.75
C THR A 751 -29.35 23.06 -21.93
N TRP A 752 -29.50 22.14 -20.98
CA TRP A 752 -30.63 21.23 -20.87
C TRP A 752 -31.69 21.79 -19.93
N TYR A 753 -32.95 21.65 -20.34
CA TYR A 753 -34.11 22.04 -19.56
C TYR A 753 -35.02 20.84 -19.33
N ASP A 754 -35.65 20.78 -18.17
CA ASP A 754 -36.67 19.77 -17.88
C ASP A 754 -37.94 20.09 -18.69
N MET A 755 -38.48 19.09 -19.40
CA MET A 755 -39.61 19.29 -20.30
C MET A 755 -40.93 19.61 -19.58
N LYS A 756 -41.05 19.29 -18.28
CA LYS A 756 -42.27 19.51 -17.48
C LYS A 756 -42.19 20.78 -16.65
N THR A 757 -41.04 21.03 -16.00
CA THR A 757 -40.86 22.17 -15.09
C THR A 757 -40.24 23.39 -15.77
N HIS A 758 -39.68 23.22 -16.97
CA HIS A 758 -38.92 24.24 -17.69
C HIS A 758 -37.72 24.80 -16.91
N GLN A 759 -37.27 24.11 -15.86
CA GLN A 759 -36.10 24.50 -15.09
C GLN A 759 -34.82 24.05 -15.79
N GLU A 760 -33.76 24.86 -15.64
CA GLU A 760 -32.41 24.48 -16.06
C GLU A 760 -31.96 23.25 -15.27
N VAL A 761 -31.57 22.20 -15.98
CA VAL A 761 -31.05 20.96 -15.39
C VAL A 761 -29.53 21.02 -15.32
N THR A 762 -28.89 21.35 -16.44
CA THR A 762 -27.43 21.46 -16.53
C THR A 762 -27.01 22.26 -17.75
N SER A 763 -25.80 22.84 -17.72
CA SER A 763 -25.21 23.68 -18.77
C SER A 763 -23.72 23.38 -18.91
N SER A 764 -23.03 24.11 -19.80
CA SER A 764 -21.57 23.98 -20.00
C SER A 764 -20.74 24.10 -18.71
N ARG A 765 -21.29 24.74 -17.66
CA ARG A 765 -20.68 24.83 -16.32
C ARG A 765 -20.34 23.48 -15.72
N LEU A 766 -21.16 22.45 -15.98
CA LEU A 766 -20.93 21.09 -15.48
C LEU A 766 -19.56 20.56 -15.91
N PHE A 767 -19.19 20.75 -17.18
CA PHE A 767 -17.93 20.25 -17.70
C PHE A 767 -16.73 21.05 -17.17
N SER A 768 -16.90 22.35 -16.91
CA SER A 768 -15.90 23.18 -16.26
C SER A 768 -15.66 22.78 -14.80
N GLU A 769 -16.73 22.48 -14.05
CA GLU A 769 -16.64 21.96 -12.68
C GLU A 769 -15.98 20.59 -12.64
N ILE A 770 -16.35 19.68 -13.57
CA ILE A 770 -15.72 18.36 -13.72
C ILE A 770 -14.24 18.52 -14.06
N GLN A 771 -13.87 19.46 -14.94
CA GLN A 771 -12.47 19.72 -15.25
C GLN A 771 -11.70 20.21 -14.04
N THR A 772 -12.28 21.11 -13.25
CA THR A 772 -11.65 21.65 -12.05
C THR A 772 -11.43 20.58 -10.98
N THR A 773 -12.35 19.60 -10.88
CA THR A 773 -12.28 18.53 -9.88
C THR A 773 -11.49 17.30 -10.32
N LEU A 774 -11.61 16.87 -11.57
CA LEU A 774 -11.00 15.63 -12.09
C LEU A 774 -9.85 15.87 -13.08
N GLY A 775 -9.54 17.14 -13.38
CA GLY A 775 -8.55 17.53 -14.37
C GLY A 775 -8.94 17.21 -15.80
N THR A 776 -8.07 17.58 -16.75
CA THR A 776 -8.21 17.27 -18.18
C THR A 776 -8.25 15.76 -18.45
N PHE A 777 -7.61 14.96 -17.60
CA PHE A 777 -7.65 13.50 -17.68
C PHE A 777 -9.04 12.92 -17.38
N GLY A 778 -9.78 13.52 -16.43
CA GLY A 778 -11.15 13.11 -16.11
C GLY A 778 -12.11 13.31 -17.27
N LEU A 779 -12.06 14.49 -17.91
CA LEU A 779 -12.86 14.79 -19.10
C LEU A 779 -12.50 13.90 -20.30
N ASN A 780 -11.21 13.65 -20.54
CA ASN A 780 -10.76 12.71 -21.58
C ASN A 780 -11.21 11.27 -21.31
N GLY A 781 -11.22 10.85 -20.04
CA GLY A 781 -11.75 9.55 -19.64
C GLY A 781 -13.26 9.44 -19.90
N LEU A 782 -14.01 10.51 -19.62
CA LEU A 782 -15.45 10.59 -19.89
C LEU A 782 -15.76 10.55 -21.38
N ASP A 783 -15.02 11.31 -22.21
CA ASP A 783 -15.17 11.29 -23.68
C ASP A 783 -14.89 9.90 -24.28
N ARG A 784 -13.82 9.24 -23.82
CA ARG A 784 -13.50 7.86 -24.22
C ARG A 784 -14.59 6.87 -23.83
N LEU A 785 -15.12 6.97 -22.62
CA LEU A 785 -16.21 6.10 -22.18
C LEU A 785 -17.47 6.31 -23.05
N LEU A 786 -17.83 7.56 -23.34
CA LEU A 786 -18.92 7.88 -24.26
C LEU A 786 -18.68 7.31 -25.67
N CYS A 787 -17.44 7.29 -26.18
CA CYS A 787 -17.11 6.61 -27.43
C CYS A 787 -17.48 5.12 -27.40
N PHE A 788 -17.08 4.40 -26.34
CA PHE A 788 -17.38 2.98 -26.21
C PHE A 788 -18.88 2.71 -26.05
N MET A 789 -19.59 3.60 -25.36
CA MET A 789 -21.05 3.52 -25.23
C MET A 789 -21.74 3.76 -26.58
N ILE A 790 -21.27 4.72 -27.39
CA ILE A 790 -21.74 4.91 -28.78
C ILE A 790 -21.47 3.67 -29.63
N VAL A 791 -20.29 3.05 -29.54
CA VAL A 791 -19.97 1.79 -30.25
C VAL A 791 -21.00 0.70 -29.90
N LYS A 792 -21.27 0.51 -28.59
CA LYS A 792 -22.23 -0.47 -28.10
C LYS A 792 -23.64 -0.20 -28.64
N GLU A 793 -24.10 1.05 -28.56
CA GLU A 793 -25.44 1.42 -29.06
C GLU A 793 -25.55 1.27 -30.58
N LEU A 794 -24.51 1.60 -31.35
CA LEU A 794 -24.50 1.39 -32.80
C LEU A 794 -24.49 -0.10 -33.16
N GLN A 795 -23.79 -0.96 -32.41
CA GLN A 795 -23.83 -2.41 -32.60
C GLN A 795 -25.21 -3.01 -32.25
N ASN A 796 -25.83 -2.51 -31.18
CA ASN A 796 -27.21 -2.85 -30.80
C ASN A 796 -28.18 -2.43 -31.91
N PHE A 797 -28.00 -1.22 -32.45
CA PHE A 797 -28.76 -0.72 -33.58
C PHE A 797 -28.63 -1.62 -34.82
N LEU A 798 -27.41 -2.05 -35.18
CA LEU A 798 -27.20 -2.99 -36.30
C LEU A 798 -27.92 -4.32 -36.09
N SER A 799 -27.83 -4.86 -34.87
CA SER A 799 -28.52 -6.09 -34.50
C SER A 799 -30.04 -5.95 -34.58
N MET A 800 -30.55 -4.81 -34.12
CA MET A 800 -31.97 -4.44 -34.22
C MET A 800 -32.41 -4.30 -35.68
N PHE A 801 -31.64 -3.59 -36.51
CA PHE A 801 -31.90 -3.40 -37.94
C PHE A 801 -31.97 -4.76 -38.65
N GLN A 802 -31.04 -5.67 -38.37
CA GLN A 802 -31.06 -7.02 -38.94
C GLN A 802 -32.28 -7.82 -38.48
N LYS A 803 -32.62 -7.80 -37.19
CA LYS A 803 -33.72 -8.61 -36.62
C LYS A 803 -35.11 -8.09 -36.99
N ILE A 804 -35.32 -6.78 -36.92
CA ILE A 804 -36.65 -6.15 -37.07
C ILE A 804 -36.94 -5.79 -38.52
N ILE A 805 -35.92 -5.37 -39.30
CA ILE A 805 -36.12 -4.86 -40.66
C ILE A 805 -35.76 -5.93 -41.70
N LEU A 806 -34.60 -6.58 -41.57
CA LEU A 806 -34.14 -7.52 -42.59
C LEU A 806 -34.70 -8.94 -42.48
N ARG A 807 -35.32 -9.34 -41.35
CA ARG A 807 -35.99 -10.64 -41.23
C ARG A 807 -37.50 -10.57 -41.48
N ASP A 808 -38.09 -9.39 -41.46
CA ASP A 808 -39.52 -9.19 -41.65
C ASP A 808 -39.85 -9.00 -43.14
N ARG A 809 -40.48 -10.01 -43.74
CA ARG A 809 -40.84 -10.03 -45.17
C ARG A 809 -41.79 -8.88 -45.55
N THR A 810 -42.74 -8.54 -44.67
CA THR A 810 -43.72 -7.48 -44.93
C THR A 810 -43.06 -6.10 -44.97
N VAL A 811 -42.09 -5.87 -44.08
CA VAL A 811 -41.29 -4.63 -44.06
C VAL A 811 -40.41 -4.56 -45.31
N GLN A 812 -39.75 -5.64 -45.69
CA GLN A 812 -38.92 -5.69 -46.90
C GLN A 812 -39.71 -5.43 -48.17
N GLU A 813 -40.90 -6.03 -48.32
CA GLU A 813 -41.77 -5.81 -49.47
C GLU A 813 -42.26 -4.36 -49.54
N THR A 814 -42.59 -3.76 -48.39
CA THR A 814 -42.96 -2.34 -48.30
C THR A 814 -41.79 -1.43 -48.71
N LEU A 815 -40.57 -1.70 -48.24
CA LEU A 815 -39.37 -0.94 -48.60
C LEU A 815 -39.01 -1.10 -50.09
N LYS A 816 -39.15 -2.29 -50.65
CA LYS A 816 -38.93 -2.56 -52.08
C LYS A 816 -39.95 -1.82 -52.94
N THR A 817 -41.22 -1.83 -52.54
CA THR A 817 -42.29 -1.11 -53.24
C THR A 817 -42.05 0.40 -53.22
N LEU A 818 -41.67 0.95 -52.06
CA LEU A 818 -41.33 2.36 -51.94
C LEU A 818 -40.10 2.73 -52.79
N MET A 819 -39.05 1.93 -52.76
CA MET A 819 -37.84 2.18 -53.54
C MET A 819 -38.11 2.21 -55.05
N ASN A 820 -39.03 1.35 -55.53
CA ASN A 820 -39.47 1.37 -56.92
C ASN A 820 -40.31 2.63 -57.25
N ALA A 821 -41.19 3.06 -56.35
CA ALA A 821 -42.04 4.23 -56.54
C ALA A 821 -41.28 5.57 -56.52
N VAL A 822 -40.12 5.59 -55.86
CA VAL A 822 -39.30 6.79 -55.63
C VAL A 822 -38.12 6.88 -56.63
N SER A 823 -37.90 5.83 -57.44
CA SER A 823 -36.89 5.81 -58.50
C SER A 823 -37.48 6.31 -59.83
N PRO A 824 -36.82 7.26 -60.54
CA PRO A 824 -35.50 7.84 -60.27
C PRO A 824 -35.53 8.98 -59.22
N LEU A 825 -34.48 9.07 -58.40
CA LEU A 825 -34.38 10.02 -57.26
C LEU A 825 -34.42 11.52 -57.63
N LYS A 826 -34.28 11.86 -58.91
CA LYS A 826 -34.32 13.24 -59.42
C LYS A 826 -35.71 13.66 -59.91
N SER A 827 -36.66 12.75 -60.07
CA SER A 827 -38.01 13.07 -60.55
C SER A 827 -38.96 13.44 -59.42
N ILE A 828 -40.07 14.08 -59.75
CA ILE A 828 -41.17 14.37 -58.82
C ILE A 828 -42.04 13.13 -58.66
N VAL A 829 -42.45 12.82 -57.43
CA VAL A 829 -43.34 11.70 -57.12
C VAL A 829 -44.79 12.17 -57.11
N ALA A 830 -45.59 11.69 -58.06
CA ALA A 830 -47.04 11.95 -58.10
C ALA A 830 -47.75 11.30 -56.89
N ASN A 831 -48.65 12.04 -56.23
CA ASN A 831 -49.32 11.62 -54.98
C ASN A 831 -48.36 11.22 -53.84
N SER A 832 -47.22 11.91 -53.74
CA SER A 832 -46.19 11.75 -52.70
C SER A 832 -46.76 11.59 -51.29
N ASN A 833 -47.72 12.42 -50.87
CA ASN A 833 -48.34 12.32 -49.55
C ASN A 833 -48.92 10.91 -49.30
N LYS A 834 -49.72 10.38 -50.23
CA LYS A 834 -50.32 9.04 -50.08
C LYS A 834 -49.27 7.93 -50.04
N ILE A 835 -48.22 8.03 -50.85
CA ILE A 835 -47.15 7.03 -50.96
C ILE A 835 -46.31 6.99 -49.68
N TYR A 836 -45.86 8.15 -49.20
CA TYR A 836 -45.03 8.24 -48.00
C TYR A 836 -45.84 7.91 -46.73
N PHE A 837 -47.05 8.45 -46.55
CA PHE A 837 -47.90 8.12 -45.40
C PHE A 837 -48.28 6.63 -45.36
N SER A 838 -48.55 6.01 -46.51
CA SER A 838 -48.84 4.57 -46.57
C SER A 838 -47.62 3.73 -46.16
N ALA A 839 -46.42 4.13 -46.56
CA ALA A 839 -45.19 3.46 -46.15
C ALA A 839 -44.94 3.62 -44.64
N ILE A 840 -45.06 4.83 -44.09
CA ILE A 840 -44.90 5.11 -42.65
C ILE A 840 -45.88 4.27 -41.81
N ALA A 841 -47.16 4.23 -42.21
CA ALA A 841 -48.19 3.46 -41.49
C ALA A 841 -47.86 1.96 -41.45
N LYS A 842 -47.31 1.40 -42.53
CA LYS A 842 -46.90 -0.01 -42.62
C LYS A 842 -45.60 -0.33 -41.85
N THR A 843 -44.80 0.68 -41.52
CA THR A 843 -43.53 0.53 -40.79
C THR A 843 -43.55 1.06 -39.36
N GLN A 844 -44.72 1.47 -38.84
CA GLN A 844 -44.86 2.13 -37.54
C GLN A 844 -44.23 1.35 -36.37
N LYS A 845 -44.30 0.02 -36.41
CA LYS A 845 -43.75 -0.88 -35.38
C LYS A 845 -42.22 -0.78 -35.18
N ILE A 846 -41.50 -0.19 -36.14
CA ILE A 846 -40.04 -0.06 -36.12
C ILE A 846 -39.62 1.18 -35.31
N TRP A 847 -40.43 2.24 -35.35
CA TRP A 847 -39.98 3.59 -35.01
C TRP A 847 -39.73 3.85 -33.53
N THR A 848 -40.40 3.15 -32.61
CA THR A 848 -40.18 3.35 -31.17
C THR A 848 -38.77 2.95 -30.74
N ALA A 849 -38.35 1.72 -31.09
CA ALA A 849 -37.01 1.23 -30.78
C ALA A 849 -35.92 1.97 -31.57
N TYR A 850 -36.23 2.34 -32.82
CA TYR A 850 -35.32 3.11 -33.66
C TYR A 850 -35.08 4.52 -33.09
N LEU A 851 -36.14 5.20 -32.67
CA LEU A 851 -36.06 6.51 -32.05
C LEU A 851 -35.21 6.47 -30.77
N GLU A 852 -35.46 5.51 -29.88
CA GLU A 852 -34.68 5.39 -28.64
C GLU A 852 -33.18 5.22 -28.90
N ALA A 853 -32.80 4.39 -29.88
CA ALA A 853 -31.39 4.19 -30.24
C ALA A 853 -30.75 5.47 -30.81
N ILE A 854 -31.44 6.15 -31.73
CA ILE A 854 -30.94 7.38 -32.35
C ILE A 854 -30.81 8.51 -31.32
N MET A 855 -31.80 8.69 -30.45
CA MET A 855 -31.80 9.72 -29.41
C MET A 855 -30.66 9.52 -28.42
N LYS A 856 -30.37 8.28 -27.99
CA LYS A 856 -29.24 7.97 -27.12
C LYS A 856 -27.90 8.29 -27.76
N VAL A 857 -27.71 7.92 -29.04
CA VAL A 857 -26.49 8.25 -29.79
C VAL A 857 -26.33 9.77 -29.92
N GLY A 858 -27.41 10.49 -30.23
CA GLY A 858 -27.43 11.94 -30.30
C GLY A 858 -27.09 12.62 -28.98
N GLN A 859 -27.70 12.20 -27.88
CA GLN A 859 -27.42 12.69 -26.54
C GLN A 859 -25.92 12.55 -26.20
N MET A 860 -25.36 11.35 -26.41
CA MET A 860 -23.93 11.12 -26.18
C MET A 860 -23.06 12.03 -27.04
N GLN A 861 -23.44 12.30 -28.29
CA GLN A 861 -22.68 13.18 -29.17
C GLN A 861 -22.71 14.65 -28.75
N ILE A 862 -23.83 15.14 -28.24
CA ILE A 862 -23.91 16.50 -27.66
C ILE A 862 -22.95 16.62 -26.48
N LEU A 863 -22.97 15.63 -25.58
CA LEU A 863 -22.06 15.61 -24.42
C LEU A 863 -20.59 15.59 -24.87
N ARG A 864 -20.25 14.79 -25.89
CA ARG A 864 -18.89 14.78 -26.45
C ARG A 864 -18.48 16.11 -27.08
N GLN A 865 -19.40 16.79 -27.78
CA GLN A 865 -19.12 18.13 -28.32
C GLN A 865 -18.87 19.15 -27.21
N GLN A 866 -19.64 19.10 -26.11
CA GLN A 866 -19.42 20.01 -24.98
C GLN A 866 -18.10 19.71 -24.25
N ILE A 867 -17.74 18.44 -24.06
CA ILE A 867 -16.42 18.05 -23.51
C ILE A 867 -15.29 18.55 -24.42
N ALA A 868 -15.40 18.33 -25.73
CA ALA A 868 -14.39 18.79 -26.69
C ALA A 868 -14.24 20.33 -26.67
N ASN A 869 -15.35 21.07 -26.54
CA ASN A 869 -15.33 22.52 -26.43
C ASN A 869 -14.63 23.01 -25.15
N GLU A 870 -14.91 22.38 -24.00
CA GLU A 870 -14.27 22.73 -22.72
C GLU A 870 -12.77 22.40 -22.72
N LEU A 871 -12.39 21.23 -23.24
CA LEU A 871 -10.98 20.85 -23.43
C LEU A 871 -10.25 21.82 -24.35
N ASN A 872 -10.88 22.24 -25.45
CA ASN A 872 -10.30 23.22 -26.38
C ASN A 872 -10.14 24.59 -25.73
N TYR A 873 -11.16 25.04 -25.00
CA TYR A 873 -11.15 26.30 -24.27
C TYR A 873 -10.00 26.35 -23.26
N SER A 874 -9.90 25.34 -22.39
CA SER A 874 -8.81 25.25 -21.41
C SER A 874 -7.45 25.10 -22.08
N CYS A 875 -7.30 24.27 -23.12
CA CYS A 875 -6.02 24.12 -23.81
C CYS A 875 -5.52 25.45 -24.41
N ARG A 876 -6.42 26.26 -24.98
CA ARG A 876 -6.09 27.58 -25.52
C ARG A 876 -5.75 28.60 -24.45
N PHE A 877 -6.37 28.51 -23.27
CA PHE A 877 -6.13 29.43 -22.16
C PHE A 877 -4.87 29.07 -21.36
N ASP A 878 -4.77 27.83 -20.91
CA ASP A 878 -3.71 27.35 -20.02
C ASP A 878 -2.43 26.96 -20.77
N SER A 879 -2.53 26.61 -22.06
CA SER A 879 -1.42 26.05 -22.86
C SER A 879 -1.40 26.55 -24.31
N LYS A 880 -1.51 27.87 -24.49
CA LYS A 880 -1.58 28.55 -25.80
C LYS A 880 -0.52 28.11 -26.84
N HIS A 881 0.71 27.85 -26.40
CA HIS A 881 1.80 27.46 -27.30
C HIS A 881 1.62 26.03 -27.83
N LEU A 882 1.16 25.11 -26.97
CA LEU A 882 0.84 23.74 -27.37
C LEU A 882 -0.34 23.72 -28.34
N ALA A 883 -1.40 24.48 -28.04
CA ALA A 883 -2.57 24.60 -28.92
C ALA A 883 -2.16 25.11 -30.32
N ALA A 884 -1.35 26.18 -30.38
CA ALA A 884 -0.85 26.73 -31.65
C ALA A 884 0.04 25.75 -32.42
N ALA A 885 0.92 25.02 -31.72
CA ALA A 885 1.79 24.02 -32.34
C ALA A 885 0.98 22.85 -32.93
N LEU A 886 0.01 22.32 -32.17
CA LEU A 886 -0.86 21.23 -32.62
C LEU A 886 -1.75 21.65 -33.80
N GLU A 887 -2.33 22.85 -33.76
CA GLU A 887 -3.13 23.37 -34.87
C GLU A 887 -2.31 23.57 -36.14
N ASN A 888 -1.10 24.13 -36.03
CA ASN A 888 -0.22 24.34 -37.18
C ASN A 888 0.27 23.01 -37.76
N LEU A 889 0.64 22.05 -36.90
CA LEU A 889 1.06 20.72 -37.33
C LEU A 889 -0.09 19.97 -38.04
N ASN A 890 -1.30 20.03 -37.50
CA ASN A 890 -2.48 19.42 -38.12
C ASN A 890 -2.79 20.05 -39.49
N LYS A 891 -2.72 21.38 -39.61
CA LYS A 891 -2.93 22.09 -40.88
C LYS A 891 -1.86 21.74 -41.92
N ALA A 892 -0.59 21.71 -41.52
CA ALA A 892 0.52 21.36 -42.40
C ALA A 892 0.37 19.91 -42.91
N LEU A 893 0.08 18.97 -42.02
CA LEU A 893 -0.09 17.57 -42.37
C LEU A 893 -1.28 17.34 -43.31
N LEU A 894 -2.42 18.01 -43.07
CA LEU A 894 -3.57 17.94 -43.98
C LEU A 894 -3.25 18.54 -45.35
N ALA A 895 -2.50 19.65 -45.40
CA ALA A 895 -2.06 20.26 -46.65
C ALA A 895 -1.12 19.33 -47.44
N ASP A 896 -0.19 18.64 -46.76
CA ASP A 896 0.72 17.67 -47.40
C ASP A 896 -0.07 16.46 -47.94
N ILE A 897 -1.07 15.98 -47.20
CA ILE A 897 -1.96 14.90 -47.65
C ILE A 897 -2.76 15.33 -48.88
N GLU A 898 -3.35 16.53 -48.86
CA GLU A 898 -4.09 17.08 -50.00
C GLU A 898 -3.19 17.27 -51.23
N ALA A 899 -1.96 17.74 -51.03
CA ALA A 899 -0.98 17.89 -52.09
C ALA A 899 -0.59 16.53 -52.71
N HIS A 900 -0.43 15.49 -51.89
CA HIS A 900 -0.19 14.12 -52.39
C HIS A 900 -1.36 13.58 -53.24
N TYR A 901 -2.61 13.84 -52.86
CA TYR A 901 -3.76 13.43 -53.68
C TYR A 901 -3.86 14.17 -55.01
N GLN A 902 -3.26 15.36 -55.12
CA GLN A 902 -3.17 16.13 -56.37
C GLN A 902 -1.94 15.71 -57.21
N ASP A 903 -0.82 15.41 -56.55
CA ASP A 903 0.43 14.93 -57.14
C ASP A 903 0.99 13.74 -56.33
N PRO A 904 0.81 12.49 -56.82
CA PRO A 904 1.27 11.28 -56.14
C PRO A 904 2.79 11.19 -55.92
N SER A 905 3.60 12.10 -56.50
CA SER A 905 5.05 12.16 -56.29
C SER A 905 5.45 12.82 -54.97
N LEU A 906 4.54 13.54 -54.32
CA LEU A 906 4.76 14.19 -53.02
C LEU A 906 4.66 13.18 -51.85
N PRO A 907 5.28 13.46 -50.69
CA PRO A 907 5.31 12.51 -49.58
C PRO A 907 3.94 12.33 -48.90
N TYR A 908 3.55 11.08 -48.67
CA TYR A 908 2.40 10.67 -47.85
C TYR A 908 2.89 9.82 -46.66
N PRO A 909 2.35 9.99 -45.44
CA PRO A 909 2.68 9.12 -44.33
C PRO A 909 2.34 7.66 -44.66
N LYS A 910 3.34 6.79 -44.78
CA LYS A 910 3.16 5.35 -45.05
C LYS A 910 2.28 4.69 -43.97
N GLU A 911 1.60 3.60 -44.29
CA GLU A 911 0.72 2.87 -43.34
C GLU A 911 1.43 2.45 -42.04
N ASP A 912 2.75 2.22 -42.11
CA ASP A 912 3.61 1.86 -40.98
C ASP A 912 3.98 3.05 -40.06
N ASN A 913 3.61 4.28 -40.45
CA ASN A 913 3.97 5.50 -39.74
C ASN A 913 2.93 5.84 -38.64
N THR A 914 3.37 5.85 -37.38
CA THR A 914 2.53 6.12 -36.21
C THR A 914 2.11 7.58 -36.06
N LEU A 915 2.66 8.49 -36.87
CA LEU A 915 2.46 9.95 -36.75
C LEU A 915 0.98 10.35 -36.74
N LEU A 916 0.16 9.81 -37.64
CA LEU A 916 -1.27 10.12 -37.70
C LEU A 916 -2.02 9.64 -36.45
N TYR A 917 -1.63 8.48 -35.92
CA TYR A 917 -2.23 7.92 -34.70
C TYR A 917 -1.86 8.76 -33.46
N GLU A 918 -0.59 9.12 -33.33
CA GLU A 918 -0.08 9.91 -32.20
C GLU A 918 -0.65 11.34 -32.21
N ILE A 919 -0.61 12.03 -33.36
CA ILE A 919 -1.19 13.37 -33.49
C ILE A 919 -2.69 13.36 -33.20
N THR A 920 -3.43 12.35 -33.67
CA THR A 920 -4.87 12.25 -33.39
C THR A 920 -5.14 12.17 -31.89
N ALA A 921 -4.34 11.40 -31.14
CA ALA A 921 -4.49 11.32 -29.69
C ALA A 921 -4.25 12.68 -29.00
N TYR A 922 -3.26 13.46 -29.46
CA TYR A 922 -3.01 14.80 -28.93
C TYR A 922 -4.11 15.81 -29.31
N LEU A 923 -4.61 15.75 -30.54
CA LEU A 923 -5.73 16.59 -30.99
C LEU A 923 -7.03 16.26 -30.25
N GLU A 924 -7.30 14.99 -29.98
CA GLU A 924 -8.44 14.56 -29.15
C GLU A 924 -8.30 15.09 -27.72
N ALA A 925 -7.12 14.93 -27.10
CA ALA A 925 -6.84 15.39 -25.74
C ALA A 925 -6.93 16.92 -25.57
N ALA A 926 -6.59 17.66 -26.63
CA ALA A 926 -6.67 19.12 -26.68
C ALA A 926 -8.04 19.65 -27.12
N GLY A 927 -9.02 18.77 -27.40
CA GLY A 927 -10.33 19.19 -27.92
C GLY A 927 -10.29 19.79 -29.34
N ILE A 928 -9.22 19.54 -30.11
CA ILE A 928 -9.02 20.03 -31.48
C ILE A 928 -9.51 18.95 -32.47
N HIS A 929 -10.77 18.55 -32.34
CA HIS A 929 -11.39 17.55 -33.22
C HIS A 929 -12.90 17.77 -33.33
N ASN A 930 -13.56 17.16 -34.32
CA ASN A 930 -15.01 17.13 -34.42
C ASN A 930 -15.52 15.71 -34.07
N PRO A 931 -16.18 15.51 -32.91
CA PRO A 931 -16.71 14.20 -32.52
C PRO A 931 -17.60 13.53 -33.58
N LEU A 932 -18.36 14.32 -34.35
CA LEU A 932 -19.28 13.81 -35.37
C LEU A 932 -18.58 13.20 -36.59
N ASN A 933 -17.30 13.50 -36.80
CA ASN A 933 -16.52 12.95 -37.90
C ASN A 933 -15.90 11.59 -37.57
N LYS A 934 -15.98 11.13 -36.31
CA LYS A 934 -15.37 9.88 -35.87
C LYS A 934 -16.14 8.67 -36.41
N ILE A 935 -15.39 7.68 -36.90
CA ILE A 935 -15.91 6.36 -37.26
C ILE A 935 -15.76 5.44 -36.05
N TYR A 936 -16.87 4.96 -35.52
CA TYR A 936 -16.93 4.10 -34.33
C TYR A 936 -16.98 2.62 -34.69
N ILE A 937 -17.61 2.27 -35.80
CA ILE A 937 -17.83 0.88 -36.20
C ILE A 937 -17.52 0.67 -37.68
N THR A 938 -17.00 -0.52 -38.00
CA THR A 938 -16.89 -0.99 -39.38
C THR A 938 -18.21 -1.63 -39.79
N THR A 939 -18.82 -1.17 -40.87
CA THR A 939 -20.15 -1.61 -41.30
C THR A 939 -20.10 -2.48 -42.55
N LYS A 940 -20.94 -3.52 -42.60
CA LYS A 940 -21.21 -4.27 -43.84
C LYS A 940 -22.30 -3.55 -44.65
N ARG A 941 -22.37 -3.82 -45.96
CA ARG A 941 -23.42 -3.29 -46.83
C ARG A 941 -24.81 -3.66 -46.29
N LEU A 942 -25.60 -2.66 -45.91
CA LEU A 942 -26.99 -2.84 -45.49
C LEU A 942 -27.96 -2.49 -46.63
N PRO A 943 -28.83 -3.42 -47.05
CA PRO A 943 -29.90 -3.13 -48.01
C PRO A 943 -30.90 -2.12 -47.42
N TYR A 944 -31.46 -1.27 -48.28
CA TYR A 944 -32.52 -0.29 -47.95
C TYR A 944 -32.16 0.77 -46.88
N PHE A 945 -30.91 0.81 -46.41
CA PHE A 945 -30.49 1.68 -45.31
C PHE A 945 -30.80 3.18 -45.51
N PRO A 946 -30.54 3.82 -46.67
CA PRO A 946 -30.93 5.22 -46.90
C PRO A 946 -32.45 5.44 -46.85
N VAL A 947 -33.21 4.50 -47.43
CA VAL A 947 -34.67 4.57 -47.51
C VAL A 947 -35.29 4.45 -46.12
N VAL A 948 -34.75 3.57 -45.27
CA VAL A 948 -35.20 3.41 -43.88
C VAL A 948 -34.92 4.66 -43.06
N ASN A 949 -33.70 5.24 -43.15
CA ASN A 949 -33.38 6.48 -42.44
C ASN A 949 -34.23 7.66 -42.93
N PHE A 950 -34.49 7.74 -44.24
CA PHE A 950 -35.38 8.74 -44.82
C PHE A 950 -36.81 8.59 -44.28
N LEU A 951 -37.38 7.37 -44.33
CA LEU A 951 -38.70 7.07 -43.77
C LEU A 951 -38.79 7.37 -42.28
N PHE A 952 -37.75 7.06 -41.53
CA PHE A 952 -37.68 7.34 -40.09
C PHE A 952 -37.74 8.84 -39.81
N LEU A 953 -36.97 9.66 -40.53
CA LEU A 953 -36.97 11.11 -40.36
C LEU A 953 -38.37 11.68 -40.62
N ILE A 954 -38.96 11.39 -41.78
CA ILE A 954 -40.30 11.91 -42.12
C ILE A 954 -41.41 11.39 -41.21
N ALA A 955 -41.22 10.24 -40.54
CA ALA A 955 -42.16 9.73 -39.54
C ALA A 955 -42.11 10.52 -38.22
N GLN A 956 -41.02 11.24 -37.93
CA GLN A 956 -40.90 12.09 -36.74
C GLN A 956 -41.34 13.54 -36.97
N LEU A 957 -41.24 14.06 -38.21
CA LEU A 957 -41.57 15.46 -38.53
C LEU A 957 -42.99 15.90 -38.07
N PRO A 958 -44.05 15.07 -38.20
CA PRO A 958 -45.39 15.46 -37.73
C PRO A 958 -45.50 15.69 -36.22
N LYS A 959 -44.53 15.22 -35.43
CA LYS A 959 -44.46 15.41 -33.97
C LYS A 959 -43.75 16.71 -33.57
N LEU A 960 -43.16 17.41 -34.53
CA LEU A 960 -42.32 18.58 -34.30
C LEU A 960 -42.98 19.86 -34.84
N GLN A 961 -42.67 20.99 -34.22
CA GLN A 961 -43.11 22.31 -34.63
C GLN A 961 -41.95 23.30 -34.51
N TYR A 962 -41.89 24.26 -35.44
CA TYR A 962 -40.89 25.30 -35.39
C TYR A 962 -41.33 26.44 -34.48
N ASN A 963 -40.42 26.89 -33.62
CA ASN A 963 -40.55 28.08 -32.80
C ASN A 963 -39.41 29.06 -33.13
N LYS A 964 -39.74 30.32 -33.38
CA LYS A 964 -38.77 31.35 -33.78
C LYS A 964 -37.67 31.60 -32.75
N ASN A 965 -37.96 31.43 -31.46
CA ASN A 965 -37.01 31.70 -30.36
C ASN A 965 -36.23 30.45 -29.95
N LEU A 966 -36.81 29.27 -30.10
CA LEU A 966 -36.27 28.01 -29.56
C LEU A 966 -35.82 27.01 -30.64
N GLY A 967 -36.11 27.29 -31.92
CA GLY A 967 -35.92 26.34 -33.01
C GLY A 967 -36.99 25.26 -33.05
N MET A 968 -36.63 24.06 -33.52
CA MET A 968 -37.56 22.92 -33.61
C MET A 968 -37.82 22.33 -32.23
N VAL A 969 -39.09 22.32 -31.83
CA VAL A 969 -39.55 21.79 -30.54
C VAL A 969 -40.63 20.74 -30.74
N CYS A 970 -40.84 19.90 -29.73
CA CYS A 970 -41.90 18.91 -29.77
C CYS A 970 -43.30 19.56 -29.71
N ARG A 971 -44.28 19.02 -30.45
CA ARG A 971 -45.67 19.50 -30.42
C ARG A 971 -46.39 19.14 -29.13
N LYS A 972 -46.09 17.98 -28.56
CA LYS A 972 -46.68 17.49 -27.30
C LYS A 972 -45.57 17.14 -26.33
N ALA A 973 -45.67 17.60 -25.09
CA ALA A 973 -44.68 17.30 -24.05
C ALA A 973 -44.57 15.79 -23.71
N ALA A 974 -45.55 14.97 -24.10
CA ALA A 974 -45.53 13.52 -23.91
C ALA A 974 -44.80 12.74 -25.02
N ASP A 975 -44.49 13.39 -26.15
CA ASP A 975 -43.76 12.75 -27.23
C ASP A 975 -42.24 12.81 -26.92
N PRO A 976 -41.52 11.67 -26.85
CA PRO A 976 -40.12 11.61 -26.41
C PRO A 976 -39.15 11.97 -27.56
N VAL A 977 -39.33 13.15 -28.15
CA VAL A 977 -38.54 13.62 -29.30
C VAL A 977 -37.94 14.98 -28.99
N ASP A 978 -36.61 15.03 -28.94
CA ASP A 978 -35.82 16.25 -28.86
C ASP A 978 -35.03 16.42 -30.17
N TRP A 979 -35.02 17.64 -30.73
CA TRP A 979 -34.54 17.88 -32.08
C TRP A 979 -33.02 17.73 -32.22
N PRO A 980 -32.18 18.39 -31.40
CA PRO A 980 -30.73 18.27 -31.56
C PRO A 980 -30.20 16.83 -31.39
N PRO A 981 -30.63 16.03 -30.38
CA PRO A 981 -30.24 14.63 -30.31
C PRO A 981 -30.72 13.80 -31.52
N LEU A 982 -31.93 14.05 -32.02
CA LEU A 982 -32.45 13.33 -33.20
C LEU A 982 -31.55 13.56 -34.43
N VAL A 983 -31.21 14.82 -34.69
CA VAL A 983 -30.35 15.22 -35.81
C VAL A 983 -28.96 14.61 -35.65
N LEU A 984 -28.30 14.85 -34.52
CA LEU A 984 -26.92 14.39 -34.27
C LEU A 984 -26.79 12.87 -34.25
N GLY A 985 -27.81 12.16 -33.77
CA GLY A 985 -27.89 10.71 -33.83
C GLY A 985 -27.95 10.19 -35.27
N LEU A 986 -28.78 10.80 -36.13
CA LEU A 986 -28.87 10.45 -37.55
C LEU A 986 -27.60 10.77 -38.32
N LEU A 987 -27.01 11.95 -38.08
CA LEU A 987 -25.72 12.33 -38.68
C LEU A 987 -24.63 11.33 -38.32
N THR A 988 -24.54 10.99 -37.03
CA THR A 988 -23.56 10.01 -36.53
C THR A 988 -23.77 8.66 -37.20
N LEU A 989 -25.01 8.18 -37.26
CA LEU A 989 -25.33 6.89 -37.88
C LEU A 989 -24.97 6.87 -39.37
N LEU A 990 -25.35 7.89 -40.14
CA LEU A 990 -25.05 7.98 -41.58
C LEU A 990 -23.54 8.02 -41.84
N LYS A 991 -22.78 8.71 -40.99
CA LYS A 991 -21.31 8.80 -41.10
C LYS A 991 -20.61 7.45 -40.97
N GLN A 992 -21.20 6.47 -40.29
CA GLN A 992 -20.62 5.12 -40.12
C GLN A 992 -20.67 4.26 -41.39
N PHE A 993 -21.37 4.73 -42.42
CA PHE A 993 -21.54 4.02 -43.68
C PHE A 993 -20.87 4.77 -44.83
N HIS A 994 -20.67 4.07 -45.95
CA HIS A 994 -20.09 4.64 -47.15
C HIS A 994 -20.86 5.90 -47.60
N SER A 995 -20.14 6.95 -48.03
CA SER A 995 -20.68 8.28 -48.41
C SER A 995 -21.89 8.23 -49.37
N ARG A 996 -21.86 7.32 -50.35
CA ARG A 996 -22.97 7.01 -51.28
C ARG A 996 -24.33 6.80 -50.59
N TYR A 997 -24.37 6.22 -49.39
CA TYR A 997 -25.62 6.04 -48.66
C TYR A 997 -26.19 7.37 -48.16
N THR A 998 -25.32 8.25 -47.69
CA THR A 998 -25.65 9.62 -47.29
C THR A 998 -26.12 10.44 -48.49
N GLU A 999 -25.46 10.35 -49.64
CA GLU A 999 -25.90 11.00 -50.88
C GLU A 999 -27.31 10.53 -51.30
N GLN A 1000 -27.58 9.22 -51.22
CA GLN A 1000 -28.91 8.68 -51.52
C GLN A 1000 -29.96 9.17 -50.53
N PHE A 1001 -29.63 9.24 -49.25
CA PHE A 1001 -30.52 9.76 -48.21
C PHE A 1001 -30.85 11.25 -48.43
N LEU A 1002 -29.85 12.08 -48.72
CA LEU A 1002 -30.04 13.51 -49.04
C LEU A 1002 -30.87 13.70 -50.32
N ALA A 1003 -30.65 12.87 -51.34
CA ALA A 1003 -31.45 12.89 -52.57
C ALA A 1003 -32.93 12.54 -52.31
N LEU A 1004 -33.21 11.58 -51.42
CA LEU A 1004 -34.58 11.22 -51.02
C LEU A 1004 -35.27 12.37 -50.27
N ILE A 1005 -34.57 13.06 -49.37
CA ILE A 1005 -35.08 14.26 -48.69
C ILE A 1005 -35.38 15.37 -49.71
N GLY A 1006 -34.45 15.63 -50.64
CA GLY A 1006 -34.67 16.63 -51.68
C GLY A 1006 -35.83 16.30 -52.62
N GLN A 1007 -36.04 15.02 -52.92
CA GLN A 1007 -37.20 14.55 -53.68
C GLN A 1007 -38.51 14.72 -52.90
N PHE A 1008 -38.51 14.44 -51.59
CA PHE A 1008 -39.65 14.70 -50.71
C PHE A 1008 -40.04 16.17 -50.71
N ILE A 1009 -39.07 17.07 -50.49
CA ILE A 1009 -39.31 18.53 -50.49
C ILE A 1009 -39.90 18.98 -51.83
N ARG A 1010 -39.24 18.65 -52.95
CA ARG A 1010 -39.72 19.03 -54.30
C ARG A 1010 -41.11 18.49 -54.61
N SER A 1011 -41.38 17.22 -54.27
CA SER A 1011 -42.65 16.57 -54.60
C SER A 1011 -43.82 17.08 -53.76
N THR A 1012 -43.57 17.44 -52.50
CA THR A 1012 -44.59 17.98 -51.61
C THR A 1012 -44.86 19.45 -51.90
N VAL A 1013 -43.84 20.25 -52.22
CA VAL A 1013 -44.00 21.65 -52.65
C VAL A 1013 -44.80 21.75 -53.95
N GLU A 1014 -44.48 20.94 -54.96
CA GLU A 1014 -45.22 20.91 -56.24
C GLU A 1014 -46.72 20.61 -56.05
N GLN A 1015 -47.06 19.70 -55.12
CA GLN A 1015 -48.45 19.40 -54.77
C GLN A 1015 -49.17 20.56 -54.08
N CYS A 1016 -48.47 21.34 -53.24
CA CYS A 1016 -49.04 22.53 -52.59
C CYS A 1016 -49.31 23.65 -53.60
N THR A 1017 -48.39 23.85 -54.57
CA THR A 1017 -48.56 24.82 -55.65
C THR A 1017 -49.76 24.48 -56.53
N SER A 1018 -50.00 23.19 -56.80
CA SER A 1018 -51.15 22.72 -57.59
C SER A 1018 -52.48 22.71 -56.81
N GLN A 1019 -52.46 22.77 -55.48
CA GLN A 1019 -53.65 22.84 -54.60
C GLN A 1019 -54.00 24.25 -54.09
N LYS A 1020 -53.30 25.32 -54.52
CA LYS A 1020 -53.48 26.71 -54.05
C LYS A 1020 -53.41 26.86 -52.51
N MET A 1021 -52.51 26.14 -51.84
CA MET A 1021 -52.25 26.36 -50.41
C MET A 1021 -51.20 27.48 -50.21
N PRO A 1022 -51.49 28.53 -49.40
CA PRO A 1022 -50.62 29.70 -49.27
C PRO A 1022 -49.42 29.54 -48.34
N GLU A 1023 -49.34 28.46 -47.55
CA GLU A 1023 -48.27 28.24 -46.57
C GLU A 1023 -47.55 26.91 -46.81
N MET A 1024 -46.23 26.89 -46.57
CA MET A 1024 -45.41 25.69 -46.74
C MET A 1024 -45.70 24.67 -45.63
N PRO A 1025 -45.92 23.37 -45.94
CA PRO A 1025 -46.27 22.39 -44.91
C PRO A 1025 -45.19 22.27 -43.82
N ALA A 1026 -45.62 22.09 -42.56
CA ALA A 1026 -44.72 21.96 -41.42
C ALA A 1026 -43.69 20.81 -41.57
N ASP A 1027 -44.06 19.73 -42.26
CA ASP A 1027 -43.14 18.62 -42.53
C ASP A 1027 -42.05 19.00 -43.56
N VAL A 1028 -42.37 19.89 -44.52
CA VAL A 1028 -41.38 20.42 -45.48
C VAL A 1028 -40.43 21.38 -44.77
N VAL A 1029 -40.96 22.24 -43.89
CA VAL A 1029 -40.15 23.12 -43.03
C VAL A 1029 -39.19 22.30 -42.17
N GLY A 1030 -39.66 21.22 -41.52
CA GLY A 1030 -38.80 20.35 -40.72
C GLY A 1030 -37.73 19.63 -41.55
N ALA A 1031 -38.04 19.21 -42.78
CA ALA A 1031 -37.06 18.60 -43.68
C ALA A 1031 -35.98 19.59 -44.16
N LEU A 1032 -36.35 20.85 -44.41
CA LEU A 1032 -35.40 21.92 -44.77
C LEU A 1032 -34.50 22.31 -43.60
N LEU A 1033 -35.06 22.41 -42.39
CA LEU A 1033 -34.28 22.64 -41.17
C LEU A 1033 -33.32 21.49 -40.88
N PHE A 1034 -33.71 20.24 -41.14
CA PHE A 1034 -32.79 19.11 -41.06
C PHE A 1034 -31.60 19.26 -42.03
N LEU A 1035 -31.84 19.67 -43.28
CA LEU A 1035 -30.76 19.88 -44.26
C LEU A 1035 -29.84 21.03 -43.84
N GLU A 1036 -30.39 22.11 -43.27
CA GLU A 1036 -29.62 23.23 -42.74
C GLU A 1036 -28.75 22.81 -41.55
N ASP A 1037 -29.34 22.11 -40.57
CA ASP A 1037 -28.61 21.60 -39.41
C ASP A 1037 -27.59 20.52 -39.82
N TYR A 1038 -27.90 19.70 -40.83
CA TYR A 1038 -26.94 18.75 -41.40
C TYR A 1038 -25.68 19.47 -41.92
N VAL A 1039 -25.86 20.54 -42.71
CA VAL A 1039 -24.76 21.37 -43.23
C VAL A 1039 -24.01 22.04 -42.08
N ARG A 1040 -24.72 22.61 -41.11
CA ARG A 1040 -24.15 23.30 -39.94
C ARG A 1040 -23.28 22.37 -39.09
N TYR A 1041 -23.80 21.21 -38.72
CA TYR A 1041 -23.11 20.26 -37.82
C TYR A 1041 -21.95 19.53 -38.50
N THR A 1042 -22.08 19.20 -39.78
CA THR A 1042 -21.01 18.55 -40.54
C THR A 1042 -19.93 19.51 -41.03
N LYS A 1043 -20.17 20.83 -40.94
CA LYS A 1043 -19.32 21.90 -41.50
C LYS A 1043 -19.07 21.73 -43.00
N LEU A 1044 -20.00 21.10 -43.71
CA LEU A 1044 -19.94 20.94 -45.17
C LEU A 1044 -20.42 22.22 -45.86
N PRO A 1045 -20.03 22.46 -47.13
CA PRO A 1045 -20.52 23.60 -47.87
C PRO A 1045 -22.02 23.44 -48.19
N ARG A 1046 -22.75 24.55 -48.14
CA ARG A 1046 -24.20 24.63 -48.45
C ARG A 1046 -24.56 24.01 -49.81
N ARG A 1047 -23.63 24.03 -50.78
CA ARG A 1047 -23.75 23.39 -52.10
C ARG A 1047 -24.15 21.91 -52.04
N VAL A 1048 -23.82 21.20 -50.96
CA VAL A 1048 -24.22 19.79 -50.77
C VAL A 1048 -25.73 19.64 -50.63
N ALA A 1049 -26.41 20.58 -49.96
CA ALA A 1049 -27.88 20.59 -49.87
C ALA A 1049 -28.52 21.14 -51.16
N GLU A 1050 -27.92 22.18 -51.75
CA GLU A 1050 -28.39 22.81 -53.00
C GLU A 1050 -28.35 21.86 -54.21
N ALA A 1051 -27.49 20.84 -54.18
CA ALA A 1051 -27.47 19.80 -55.20
C ALA A 1051 -28.78 18.97 -55.29
N HIS A 1052 -29.61 19.01 -54.24
CA HIS A 1052 -30.82 18.21 -54.13
C HIS A 1052 -32.11 19.05 -54.03
N VAL A 1053 -32.01 20.31 -53.60
CA VAL A 1053 -33.15 21.24 -53.42
C VAL A 1053 -32.85 22.58 -54.12
N PRO A 1054 -33.79 23.14 -54.92
CA PRO A 1054 -33.60 24.45 -55.55
C PRO A 1054 -33.31 25.58 -54.54
N ASN A 1055 -32.35 26.46 -54.87
CA ASN A 1055 -31.90 27.54 -53.98
C ASN A 1055 -33.04 28.44 -53.49
N PHE A 1056 -34.01 28.77 -54.36
CA PHE A 1056 -35.13 29.65 -53.98
C PHE A 1056 -35.97 29.06 -52.82
N ILE A 1057 -36.24 27.74 -52.83
CA ILE A 1057 -36.98 27.07 -51.74
C ILE A 1057 -36.18 27.11 -50.44
N PHE A 1058 -34.86 26.97 -50.54
CA PHE A 1058 -33.95 26.98 -49.40
C PHE A 1058 -33.75 28.39 -48.81
N ASP A 1059 -33.92 29.45 -49.59
CA ASP A 1059 -33.85 30.84 -49.10
C ASP A 1059 -35.21 31.36 -48.61
N GLU A 1060 -36.30 31.01 -49.30
CA GLU A 1060 -37.64 31.51 -49.02
C GLU A 1060 -38.21 30.94 -47.71
N PHE A 1061 -37.88 29.70 -47.32
CA PHE A 1061 -38.46 29.12 -46.10
C PHE A 1061 -38.08 29.85 -44.82
N ARG A 1062 -36.91 30.50 -44.75
CA ARG A 1062 -36.51 31.32 -43.60
C ARG A 1062 -37.20 32.69 -43.56
N THR A 1063 -37.70 33.17 -44.69
CA THR A 1063 -38.49 34.41 -44.78
C THR A 1063 -39.96 34.23 -44.44
N VAL A 1064 -40.45 32.98 -44.53
CA VAL A 1064 -41.84 32.57 -44.21
C VAL A 1064 -42.01 32.13 -42.73
N LEU A 1065 -40.90 31.92 -42.00
CA LEU A 1065 -40.85 31.55 -40.56
C LEU A 1065 -40.50 32.74 -39.65
#